data_AF-A0A9D8WZ58-F1
#
_entry.id   AF-A0A9D8WZ58-F1
#
_cell.length_a   1.000
_cell.length_b   1.000
_cell.length_c   1.000
_cell.angle_alpha   90.00
_cell.angle_beta   90.00
_cell.angle_gamma   90.00
#
_symmetry.space_group_name_H-M   'P 1'
#
loop_
_entity.id
_entity.type
_entity.pdbx_description
1 polymer ?
#
loop_
_entity_poly.entity_id
_entity_poly.type
_entity_poly.pdbx_seq_one_letter_code
_entity_poly.pdbx_strand_id
1 'polypeptide(L)'
;MSKQYLNQKIASGLMAALMLSSAVQAPVFASEKNGQTYEMTQTVTATVAPRAGYTALDFSYAGASAVHSVSVAELIYRATGSSVGAEEAAYLASQGISMSYDDSLSSSLVATSAGDDSITFTASAKSYQAYNGTTVRWIPVSVSLDSMNASFTPSPSGYTATFTNLNKDTVYTATFTYQTTITVSAYALTSVVNRAYNDALSVIAAQNRYEQDKEAYDNAVLAYQNACKEYEALYAAYQKYQQTLQEYNAELAAYNAYMKKVNAYNAAMEKYNAYLEALATYDERYKAYEEELLALPEKQAQYEKYLDYLALIQGATKQLAVINSAYIPDSVGRTMYATLMGDTVAQVLARKDELIRYGGADPNDINNAGDATTALQTLLSEYKKLSTTEEQLRWYTEHYQAVKDNFILLYSSLHSLGNNIVVRKVLNKEGKLERYCQFVGQLYIISTGLDDGTTFDSSWSFNDYAIYDLIEASQRVLDDNTYAPTMELPEKMDPVEKPMVPTAPKKPTEVSEPLKTWTEELTHPGEAPLTVAKPKEPALSDYTSGAPQIPEVSTQLGAVVELVKANKLTFRSGSVRDVDMTFTSSFSKSTSLSQYPLVTFYDYDKKTVLYSVHVEKGGTAVYGATPPRRQPDEKHSYEFAGWKDASGNPASLSGITADTAFYASYTETVNTYTVVWHVGGKLVSETYRYGDTPSYKGNPSYRDAIYQYTFAGWSPSVEKVTGNAEYTAQYTTQRLDSLTFAVIFDVRGETYYRTYSYGDMPRFDDFEHDYVWGGYRYVFTGWTPSLSMVTDNVRYTANFEKMFLIPAGEDFDKSADMIVTKTAHTVKTDEYIVDASYAVKEALKANTQLVLELGGAVMTIDNATLQTMPNACYFRLMPMGDLMWRFEITDREGKAVSLASDILVELPLTDEEENGGRLNAYLDGTATSVSVHDDTAYLRFKETGMISLRPYYTLTLEVLGNGDLTAEKDTFEVGASVKLNTYLEQGWKLQALTISVDGGEASALTLADGTFVMPDGDVTVSATFAEAEYTIIFMANGEEISREVYRYGEAVTAPDMSDRLSYKDGDTTYTFSGWDMTVSPATKDITYTAKYEKGNVGGVDDTYISDHDSNKLMTIGLPVLLGALTLGIGAFVFFRVRKKKGKNPPRADKS
;
A
#
# COMPACT_ATOMS: atom_id res chain seq x y z
N MET A 1 -23.79 42.96 -8.65
CA MET A 1 -24.75 43.98 -9.13
C MET A 1 -25.56 44.52 -7.94
N SER A 2 -25.34 45.78 -7.55
CA SER A 2 -26.25 46.66 -6.77
C SER A 2 -25.54 47.88 -6.11
N LYS A 3 -24.40 48.33 -6.62
CA LYS A 3 -23.68 49.55 -6.13
C LYS A 3 -23.70 50.75 -7.08
N GLN A 4 -24.60 50.76 -8.07
CA GLN A 4 -24.59 51.78 -9.13
C GLN A 4 -25.87 52.63 -9.25
N TYR A 5 -26.77 52.59 -8.25
CA TYR A 5 -28.07 53.28 -8.32
C TYR A 5 -28.36 54.32 -7.22
N LEU A 6 -27.37 54.70 -6.39
CA LEU A 6 -27.58 55.67 -5.31
C LEU A 6 -26.75 56.98 -5.41
N ASN A 7 -25.90 57.13 -6.43
CA ASN A 7 -25.10 58.36 -6.64
C ASN A 7 -25.57 59.23 -7.82
N GLN A 8 -26.83 59.09 -8.26
CA GLN A 8 -27.34 59.82 -9.43
C GLN A 8 -28.69 60.53 -9.19
N LYS A 9 -28.95 61.01 -7.96
CA LYS A 9 -30.16 61.81 -7.66
C LYS A 9 -30.01 62.96 -6.64
N ILE A 10 -28.82 63.56 -6.53
CA ILE A 10 -28.61 64.86 -5.84
C ILE A 10 -27.79 65.84 -6.71
N ALA A 11 -27.76 65.65 -8.03
CA ALA A 11 -27.07 66.54 -8.98
C ALA A 11 -28.00 67.30 -9.93
N SER A 12 -29.32 67.31 -9.71
CA SER A 12 -30.30 67.88 -10.64
C SER A 12 -31.44 68.68 -9.99
N GLY A 13 -31.18 69.32 -8.84
CA GLY A 13 -32.19 70.07 -8.09
C GLY A 13 -31.86 71.53 -7.72
N LEU A 14 -30.72 72.10 -8.14
CA LEU A 14 -30.34 73.47 -7.76
C LEU A 14 -29.63 74.25 -8.88
N MET A 15 -30.20 74.18 -10.09
CA MET A 15 -29.78 74.95 -11.26
C MET A 15 -31.01 75.59 -11.92
N ALA A 16 -31.78 76.35 -11.12
CA ALA A 16 -32.92 77.14 -11.61
C ALA A 16 -33.33 78.23 -10.61
N ALA A 17 -32.43 79.18 -10.32
CA ALA A 17 -32.81 80.51 -9.79
C ALA A 17 -31.57 81.41 -9.72
N LEU A 18 -31.05 81.84 -10.86
CA LEU A 18 -30.22 83.04 -11.02
C LEU A 18 -30.03 83.28 -12.51
N MET A 19 -30.73 84.28 -13.05
CA MET A 19 -30.25 85.27 -14.01
C MET A 19 -31.43 86.07 -14.60
N LEU A 20 -31.19 87.38 -14.81
CA LEU A 20 -32.05 88.48 -15.27
C LEU A 20 -32.72 89.26 -14.11
N SER A 21 -32.53 90.57 -13.92
CA SER A 21 -31.91 91.59 -14.76
C SER A 21 -31.49 92.82 -13.93
N SER A 22 -30.56 93.57 -14.50
CA SER A 22 -30.02 94.88 -14.10
C SER A 22 -31.04 96.03 -14.15
N ALA A 23 -30.90 97.04 -13.29
CA ALA A 23 -31.09 98.45 -13.64
C ALA A 23 -30.44 99.42 -12.65
N VAL A 24 -29.75 100.42 -13.20
CA VAL A 24 -29.16 101.60 -12.57
C VAL A 24 -30.17 102.75 -12.64
N GLN A 25 -30.37 103.53 -11.56
CA GLN A 25 -30.63 104.98 -11.64
C GLN A 25 -30.63 105.68 -10.25
N ALA A 26 -29.97 106.83 -10.19
CA ALA A 26 -30.11 107.88 -9.16
C ALA A 26 -30.95 109.04 -9.74
N PRO A 27 -31.27 110.15 -9.03
CA PRO A 27 -31.72 110.37 -7.65
C PRO A 27 -33.05 111.20 -7.59
N VAL A 28 -33.39 111.70 -6.39
CA VAL A 28 -34.15 112.93 -6.03
C VAL A 28 -35.63 112.88 -5.60
N PHE A 29 -35.85 113.64 -4.52
CA PHE A 29 -37.02 114.42 -4.03
C PHE A 29 -37.90 113.86 -2.91
N ALA A 30 -37.88 114.63 -1.83
CA ALA A 30 -38.70 114.58 -0.65
C ALA A 30 -40.18 114.88 -0.94
N SER A 31 -41.05 114.36 -0.09
CA SER A 31 -42.27 115.06 0.31
C SER A 31 -42.43 114.94 1.82
N GLU A 32 -42.50 116.09 2.49
CA GLU A 32 -42.80 116.23 3.92
C GLU A 32 -44.19 115.66 4.26
N LYS A 33 -44.29 114.94 5.38
CA LYS A 33 -45.31 115.25 6.40
C LYS A 33 -45.02 114.55 7.73
N ASN A 34 -45.21 115.34 8.78
CA ASN A 34 -45.24 115.02 10.21
C ASN A 34 -43.89 114.92 10.92
N GLY A 35 -43.58 116.00 11.64
CA GLY A 35 -42.50 116.07 12.60
C GLY A 35 -42.62 114.97 13.66
N GLN A 36 -41.67 114.06 13.63
CA GLN A 36 -41.12 113.40 14.80
C GLN A 36 -39.60 113.35 14.62
N THR A 37 -38.89 113.76 15.66
CA THR A 37 -37.43 113.69 15.75
C THR A 37 -37.03 112.22 15.78
N TYR A 38 -36.42 111.73 14.70
CA TYR A 38 -35.76 110.43 14.67
C TYR A 38 -34.27 110.64 14.93
N GLU A 39 -33.72 110.06 16.01
CA GLU A 39 -32.28 109.83 16.10
C GLU A 39 -31.90 108.88 14.95
N MET A 40 -31.28 109.41 13.90
CA MET A 40 -30.71 108.58 12.84
C MET A 40 -29.40 107.96 13.32
N THR A 41 -29.47 106.80 13.98
CA THR A 41 -28.34 105.88 14.04
C THR A 41 -28.11 105.37 12.61
N GLN A 42 -27.09 105.89 11.95
CA GLN A 42 -26.75 105.50 10.57
C GLN A 42 -26.04 104.14 10.61
N THR A 43 -26.81 103.06 10.78
CA THR A 43 -26.30 101.68 10.67
C THR A 43 -26.16 101.34 9.19
N VAL A 44 -24.93 101.16 8.71
CA VAL A 44 -24.65 100.73 7.34
C VAL A 44 -24.52 99.21 7.34
N THR A 45 -25.59 98.52 7.01
CA THR A 45 -25.61 97.06 6.85
C THR A 45 -25.18 96.70 5.43
N ALA A 46 -24.08 95.97 5.27
CA ALA A 46 -23.66 95.44 3.98
C ALA A 46 -24.24 94.03 3.80
N THR A 47 -25.26 93.89 2.96
CA THR A 47 -25.88 92.59 2.65
C THR A 47 -25.36 92.06 1.31
N VAL A 48 -24.56 90.99 1.36
CA VAL A 48 -24.21 90.15 0.20
C VAL A 48 -24.57 88.70 0.54
N ALA A 49 -25.01 87.91 -0.44
CA ALA A 49 -25.49 86.54 -0.24
C ALA A 49 -24.41 85.63 0.38
N PRO A 50 -24.72 84.87 1.45
CA PRO A 50 -23.76 84.02 2.14
C PRO A 50 -23.35 82.78 1.33
N ARG A 51 -22.08 82.37 1.43
CA ARG A 51 -21.57 81.07 0.98
C ARG A 51 -21.75 80.02 2.09
N ALA A 52 -21.88 78.75 1.74
CA ALA A 52 -21.90 77.64 2.70
C ALA A 52 -20.47 77.23 3.13
N GLY A 53 -20.25 76.93 4.41
CA GLY A 53 -18.98 76.45 4.97
C GLY A 53 -18.18 77.48 5.78
N TYR A 54 -17.03 77.08 6.32
CA TYR A 54 -16.26 77.89 7.30
C TYR A 54 -15.77 79.23 6.78
N THR A 55 -15.56 79.35 5.46
CA THR A 55 -15.21 80.61 4.80
C THR A 55 -16.30 81.68 4.94
N ALA A 56 -17.53 81.31 5.32
CA ALA A 56 -18.63 82.26 5.56
C ALA A 56 -18.41 83.13 6.81
N LEU A 57 -17.55 82.69 7.73
CA LEU A 57 -17.27 83.38 8.99
C LEU A 57 -16.03 84.31 8.91
N ASP A 58 -15.34 84.40 7.78
CA ASP A 58 -14.13 85.23 7.63
C ASP A 58 -14.43 86.63 7.07
N PHE A 59 -14.52 87.62 7.96
CA PHE A 59 -14.72 89.04 7.66
C PHE A 59 -13.39 89.84 7.65
N SER A 60 -12.24 89.17 7.49
CA SER A 60 -10.92 89.81 7.30
C SER A 60 -10.54 89.91 5.81
N TYR A 61 -9.40 90.51 5.47
CA TYR A 61 -8.90 90.65 4.10
C TYR A 61 -7.39 90.40 3.99
N ALA A 62 -6.91 90.22 2.76
CA ALA A 62 -5.49 89.99 2.48
C ALA A 62 -4.64 91.22 2.85
N GLY A 63 -3.70 91.04 3.79
CA GLY A 63 -2.80 92.10 4.26
C GLY A 63 -3.28 92.86 5.50
N ALA A 64 -4.36 92.41 6.15
CA ALA A 64 -4.80 92.95 7.43
C ALA A 64 -3.70 92.84 8.51
N SER A 65 -3.41 93.94 9.21
CA SER A 65 -2.36 94.00 10.22
C SER A 65 -2.88 93.80 11.65
N ALA A 66 -4.20 93.75 11.86
CA ALA A 66 -4.84 93.57 13.17
C ALA A 66 -6.12 92.73 13.04
N VAL A 67 -5.95 91.43 12.79
CA VAL A 67 -7.07 90.46 12.68
C VAL A 67 -7.47 89.97 14.08
N HIS A 68 -8.74 90.11 14.40
CA HIS A 68 -9.37 89.65 15.63
C HIS A 68 -10.33 88.50 15.34
N SER A 69 -10.47 87.58 16.30
CA SER A 69 -11.37 86.43 16.17
C SER A 69 -12.47 86.41 17.22
N VAL A 70 -13.68 86.02 16.82
CA VAL A 70 -14.80 85.66 17.69
C VAL A 70 -14.96 84.15 17.66
N SER A 71 -15.02 83.51 18.83
CA SER A 71 -15.15 82.06 18.94
C SER A 71 -16.49 81.57 18.37
N VAL A 72 -16.49 80.38 17.77
CA VAL A 72 -17.72 79.75 17.28
C VAL A 72 -18.70 79.43 18.41
N ALA A 73 -18.19 79.20 19.63
CA ALA A 73 -19.01 79.01 20.82
C ALA A 73 -19.88 80.25 21.12
N GLU A 74 -19.30 81.44 21.04
CA GLU A 74 -20.01 82.71 21.22
C GLU A 74 -21.06 82.92 20.12
N LEU A 75 -20.75 82.56 18.88
CA LEU A 75 -21.70 82.65 17.76
C LEU A 75 -22.90 81.71 17.97
N ILE A 76 -22.65 80.45 18.37
CA ILE A 76 -23.71 79.49 18.68
C ILE A 76 -24.56 80.00 19.85
N TYR A 77 -23.94 80.53 20.90
CA TYR A 77 -24.65 81.10 22.05
C TYR A 77 -25.56 82.26 21.64
N ARG A 78 -25.07 83.22 20.85
CA ARG A 78 -25.89 84.35 20.37
C ARG A 78 -27.00 83.94 19.40
N ALA A 79 -26.75 82.94 18.55
CA ALA A 79 -27.71 82.50 17.55
C ALA A 79 -28.81 81.60 18.10
N THR A 80 -28.54 80.87 19.18
CA THR A 80 -29.43 79.82 19.71
C THR A 80 -29.85 80.04 21.17
N GLY A 81 -29.15 80.90 21.92
CA GLY A 81 -29.31 81.08 23.37
C GLY A 81 -28.74 79.93 24.21
N SER A 82 -28.14 78.91 23.59
CA SER A 82 -27.62 77.73 24.29
C SER A 82 -26.13 77.86 24.56
N SER A 83 -25.69 77.60 25.79
CA SER A 83 -24.27 77.53 26.11
C SER A 83 -23.60 76.36 25.39
N VAL A 84 -22.31 76.53 25.08
CA VAL A 84 -21.44 75.52 24.48
C VAL A 84 -20.46 75.06 25.55
N GLY A 85 -20.39 73.75 25.80
CA GLY A 85 -19.48 73.17 26.80
C GLY A 85 -18.01 73.26 26.38
N ALA A 86 -17.09 73.08 27.32
CA ALA A 86 -15.65 73.23 27.07
C ALA A 86 -15.13 72.22 26.03
N GLU A 87 -15.58 70.98 26.09
CA GLU A 87 -15.17 69.89 25.19
C GLU A 87 -15.78 70.05 23.80
N GLU A 88 -17.04 70.50 23.72
CA GLU A 88 -17.68 70.84 22.44
C GLU A 88 -16.99 72.04 21.79
N ALA A 89 -16.69 73.08 22.56
CA ALA A 89 -15.95 74.25 22.09
C ALA A 89 -14.54 73.87 21.63
N ALA A 90 -13.85 72.99 22.36
CA ALA A 90 -12.53 72.48 21.98
C ALA A 90 -12.57 71.66 20.69
N TYR A 91 -13.59 70.80 20.52
CA TYR A 91 -13.79 70.09 19.25
C TYR A 91 -14.05 71.07 18.11
N LEU A 92 -15.00 71.99 18.24
CA LEU A 92 -15.31 72.95 17.18
C LEU A 92 -14.12 73.87 16.86
N ALA A 93 -13.31 74.24 17.85
CA ALA A 93 -12.06 74.98 17.66
C ALA A 93 -11.00 74.14 16.93
N SER A 94 -10.86 72.84 17.26
CA SER A 94 -9.96 71.91 16.56
C SER A 94 -10.30 71.76 15.08
N GLN A 95 -11.55 72.04 14.71
CA GLN A 95 -12.03 72.03 13.34
C GLN A 95 -11.74 73.36 12.60
N GLY A 96 -11.02 74.29 13.25
CA GLY A 96 -10.62 75.57 12.68
C GLY A 96 -11.77 76.58 12.51
N ILE A 97 -12.86 76.41 13.23
CA ILE A 97 -14.09 77.20 13.03
C ILE A 97 -14.07 78.43 13.94
N SER A 98 -13.95 79.62 13.36
CA SER A 98 -14.07 80.91 14.07
C SER A 98 -14.54 82.01 13.13
N MET A 99 -15.04 83.12 13.69
CA MET A 99 -15.25 84.34 12.91
C MET A 99 -14.06 85.27 13.04
N SER A 100 -13.61 85.91 11.96
CA SER A 100 -12.47 86.84 11.98
C SER A 100 -12.82 88.23 11.41
N TYR A 101 -12.21 89.33 11.88
CA TYR A 101 -12.39 90.71 11.36
C TYR A 101 -11.13 91.59 11.56
N ASP A 102 -10.97 92.70 10.82
CA ASP A 102 -9.82 93.64 10.94
C ASP A 102 -10.23 94.98 11.57
N ASP A 103 -9.48 95.44 12.58
CA ASP A 103 -9.72 96.71 13.30
C ASP A 103 -8.62 97.76 13.11
N SER A 104 -7.73 97.58 12.13
CA SER A 104 -6.57 98.46 11.96
C SER A 104 -6.97 99.92 11.65
N LEU A 105 -6.82 100.83 12.61
CA LEU A 105 -7.10 102.27 12.48
C LEU A 105 -5.84 103.10 12.74
N SER A 106 -5.72 104.25 12.08
CA SER A 106 -4.53 105.10 12.08
C SER A 106 -4.91 106.58 12.18
N SER A 107 -4.03 107.38 12.79
CA SER A 107 -4.17 108.84 12.88
C SER A 107 -4.21 109.55 11.52
N SER A 108 -3.77 108.88 10.44
CA SER A 108 -3.92 109.36 9.05
C SER A 108 -5.38 109.51 8.61
N LEU A 109 -6.32 108.87 9.30
CA LEU A 109 -7.75 109.00 9.05
C LEU A 109 -8.32 110.34 9.56
N VAL A 110 -7.53 111.11 10.32
CA VAL A 110 -7.97 112.34 10.98
C VAL A 110 -7.02 113.51 10.71
N ALA A 111 -7.55 114.54 10.06
CA ALA A 111 -6.93 115.85 9.93
C ALA A 111 -7.34 116.78 11.08
N THR A 112 -6.48 117.72 11.42
CA THR A 112 -6.69 118.71 12.50
C THR A 112 -6.50 120.10 11.92
N SER A 113 -7.43 121.01 12.16
CA SER A 113 -7.32 122.43 11.83
C SER A 113 -7.53 123.30 13.07
N ALA A 114 -6.58 124.19 13.36
CA ALA A 114 -6.62 125.13 14.47
C ALA A 114 -7.14 126.51 14.03
N GLY A 115 -8.06 127.08 14.79
CA GLY A 115 -8.48 128.49 14.75
C GLY A 115 -7.91 129.28 15.94
N ASP A 116 -8.42 130.50 16.18
CA ASP A 116 -7.88 131.38 17.23
C ASP A 116 -8.06 130.84 18.66
N ASP A 117 -9.16 130.12 18.92
CA ASP A 117 -9.55 129.52 20.21
C ASP A 117 -10.24 128.15 20.04
N SER A 118 -10.12 127.53 18.87
CA SER A 118 -10.86 126.32 18.51
C SER A 118 -10.03 125.31 17.72
N ILE A 119 -10.29 124.03 17.93
CA ILE A 119 -9.71 122.93 17.14
C ILE A 119 -10.86 122.16 16.49
N THR A 120 -10.79 122.02 15.17
CA THR A 120 -11.70 121.16 14.40
C THR A 120 -10.95 119.93 13.91
N PHE A 121 -11.51 118.76 14.18
CA PHE A 121 -11.06 117.49 13.62
C PHE A 121 -11.93 117.09 12.45
N THR A 122 -11.31 116.66 11.35
CA THR A 122 -11.99 116.09 10.19
C THR A 122 -11.53 114.64 10.01
N ALA A 123 -12.45 113.70 10.20
CA ALA A 123 -12.23 112.26 10.17
C ALA A 123 -12.88 111.60 8.93
N SER A 124 -12.23 110.61 8.33
CA SER A 124 -12.81 109.78 7.27
C SER A 124 -13.19 108.39 7.77
N ALA A 125 -14.27 107.80 7.24
CA ALA A 125 -14.61 106.39 7.45
C ALA A 125 -13.59 105.47 6.73
N LYS A 126 -13.35 104.28 7.27
CA LYS A 126 -12.51 103.24 6.65
C LYS A 126 -13.40 102.08 6.19
N SER A 127 -13.25 101.60 4.96
CA SER A 127 -13.98 100.44 4.43
C SER A 127 -13.03 99.44 3.76
N TYR A 128 -13.34 98.14 3.83
CA TYR A 128 -12.62 97.08 3.12
C TYR A 128 -13.56 95.94 2.69
N GLN A 129 -13.16 95.15 1.68
CA GLN A 129 -13.87 93.92 1.27
C GLN A 129 -13.25 92.71 1.95
N ALA A 130 -14.08 91.92 2.63
CA ALA A 130 -13.63 90.72 3.31
C ALA A 130 -13.57 89.48 2.41
N TYR A 131 -12.88 88.43 2.86
CA TYR A 131 -12.74 87.15 2.16
C TYR A 131 -14.07 86.46 1.87
N ASN A 132 -15.04 86.58 2.78
CA ASN A 132 -16.39 86.07 2.57
C ASN A 132 -17.23 86.92 1.59
N GLY A 133 -16.68 88.02 1.07
CA GLY A 133 -17.33 88.94 0.14
C GLY A 133 -18.17 90.04 0.81
N THR A 134 -18.19 90.11 2.14
CA THR A 134 -18.88 91.18 2.89
C THR A 134 -18.01 92.44 2.96
N THR A 135 -18.62 93.61 2.76
CA THR A 135 -17.94 94.90 2.96
C THR A 135 -18.02 95.31 4.43
N VAL A 136 -16.87 95.47 5.10
CA VAL A 136 -16.81 95.97 6.48
C VAL A 136 -16.47 97.46 6.46
N ARG A 137 -17.20 98.25 7.26
CA ARG A 137 -17.08 99.72 7.30
C ARG A 137 -16.99 100.23 8.73
N TRP A 138 -15.88 100.90 9.05
CA TRP A 138 -15.61 101.58 10.31
C TRP A 138 -15.95 103.08 10.18
N ILE A 139 -16.81 103.57 11.06
CA ILE A 139 -17.33 104.94 11.05
C ILE A 139 -16.84 105.67 12.31
N PRO A 140 -16.29 106.90 12.21
CA PRO A 140 -15.95 107.69 13.39
C PRO A 140 -17.24 108.11 14.11
N VAL A 141 -17.30 107.86 15.42
CA VAL A 141 -18.49 108.14 16.24
C VAL A 141 -18.26 109.29 17.21
N SER A 142 -17.09 109.34 17.86
CA SER A 142 -16.76 110.38 18.83
C SER A 142 -15.27 110.70 18.85
N VAL A 143 -14.97 111.90 19.33
CA VAL A 143 -13.64 112.32 19.75
C VAL A 143 -13.73 112.88 21.16
N SER A 144 -12.82 112.46 22.02
CA SER A 144 -12.54 113.14 23.28
C SER A 144 -11.30 114.00 23.11
N LEU A 145 -11.25 115.16 23.74
CA LEU A 145 -10.09 116.04 23.84
C LEU A 145 -9.81 116.23 25.34
N ASP A 146 -8.86 115.48 25.87
CA ASP A 146 -8.68 115.24 27.30
C ASP A 146 -10.02 114.84 27.98
N SER A 147 -10.60 115.72 28.82
CA SER A 147 -11.91 115.48 29.46
C SER A 147 -13.12 115.98 28.68
N MET A 148 -12.91 116.76 27.61
CA MET A 148 -13.97 117.28 26.76
C MET A 148 -14.38 116.22 25.73
N ASN A 149 -15.66 116.13 25.39
CA ASN A 149 -16.15 115.14 24.43
C ASN A 149 -16.99 115.83 23.34
N ALA A 150 -16.83 115.37 22.11
CA ALA A 150 -17.65 115.77 20.98
C ALA A 150 -17.99 114.56 20.12
N SER A 151 -19.23 114.52 19.63
CA SER A 151 -19.65 113.54 18.62
C SER A 151 -19.26 114.03 17.24
N PHE A 152 -18.90 113.10 16.37
CA PHE A 152 -18.65 113.41 14.97
C PHE A 152 -19.96 113.67 14.23
N THR A 153 -20.03 114.78 13.49
CA THR A 153 -21.16 115.11 12.63
C THR A 153 -20.77 114.95 11.15
N PRO A 154 -21.65 114.40 10.28
CA PRO A 154 -21.36 114.28 8.86
C PRO A 154 -21.16 115.65 8.19
N SER A 155 -20.18 115.74 7.29
CA SER A 155 -19.83 116.92 6.50
C SER A 155 -19.46 116.52 5.06
N PRO A 156 -19.42 117.46 4.10
CA PRO A 156 -19.00 117.15 2.72
C PRO A 156 -17.58 116.56 2.60
N SER A 157 -16.71 116.83 3.58
CA SER A 157 -15.31 116.40 3.64
C SER A 157 -15.08 115.18 4.54
N GLY A 158 -16.12 114.51 5.02
CA GLY A 158 -16.04 113.38 5.97
C GLY A 158 -16.87 113.66 7.22
N TYR A 159 -16.29 113.46 8.40
CA TYR A 159 -16.96 113.68 9.68
C TYR A 159 -16.20 114.76 10.46
N THR A 160 -16.91 115.74 11.02
CA THR A 160 -16.29 116.85 11.74
C THR A 160 -16.67 116.89 13.21
N ALA A 161 -15.74 117.29 14.05
CA ALA A 161 -16.00 117.60 15.45
C ALA A 161 -15.15 118.81 15.86
N THR A 162 -15.77 119.79 16.50
CA THR A 162 -15.12 121.06 16.86
C THR A 162 -15.16 121.26 18.36
N PHE A 163 -14.01 121.64 18.93
CA PHE A 163 -13.87 122.11 20.30
C PHE A 163 -13.53 123.60 20.27
N THR A 164 -14.18 124.40 21.12
CA THR A 164 -13.98 125.85 21.23
C THR A 164 -13.59 126.23 22.67
N ASN A 165 -13.18 127.48 22.90
CA ASN A 165 -12.68 127.98 24.19
C ASN A 165 -11.42 127.24 24.69
N LEU A 166 -10.53 126.88 23.76
CA LEU A 166 -9.29 126.20 24.09
C LEU A 166 -8.19 127.21 24.43
N ASN A 167 -7.31 126.83 25.34
CA ASN A 167 -6.19 127.65 25.75
C ASN A 167 -5.06 127.56 24.72
N LYS A 168 -4.48 128.72 24.39
CA LYS A 168 -3.25 128.79 23.59
C LYS A 168 -2.10 128.14 24.35
N ASP A 169 -1.19 127.51 23.60
CA ASP A 169 0.00 126.83 24.12
C ASP A 169 -0.25 125.63 25.06
N THR A 170 -1.50 125.17 25.20
CA THR A 170 -1.84 123.91 25.86
C THR A 170 -1.82 122.76 24.86
N VAL A 171 -1.15 121.66 25.23
CA VAL A 171 -1.20 120.39 24.49
C VAL A 171 -2.39 119.58 24.97
N TYR A 172 -3.23 119.18 24.03
CA TYR A 172 -4.39 118.34 24.27
C TYR A 172 -4.18 116.96 23.65
N THR A 173 -4.72 115.91 24.27
CA THR A 173 -4.76 114.56 23.71
C THR A 173 -6.16 114.24 23.22
N ALA A 174 -6.29 114.06 21.91
CA ALA A 174 -7.55 113.70 21.27
C ALA A 174 -7.65 112.17 21.11
N THR A 175 -8.69 111.52 21.64
CA THR A 175 -8.95 110.09 21.42
C THR A 175 -10.17 109.89 20.54
N PHE A 176 -9.96 109.31 19.36
CA PHE A 176 -10.97 109.06 18.34
C PHE A 176 -11.52 107.65 18.48
N THR A 177 -12.84 107.53 18.51
CA THR A 177 -13.52 106.23 18.55
C THR A 177 -14.24 106.00 17.23
N TYR A 178 -14.03 104.81 16.66
CA TYR A 178 -14.72 104.31 15.47
C TYR A 178 -15.54 103.08 15.85
N GLN A 179 -16.61 102.84 15.09
CA GLN A 179 -17.50 101.71 15.29
C GLN A 179 -17.83 101.00 13.97
N THR A 180 -18.02 99.69 14.02
CA THR A 180 -18.58 98.87 12.94
C THR A 180 -19.58 97.85 13.50
N THR A 181 -20.55 97.42 12.68
CA THR A 181 -21.49 96.34 13.02
C THR A 181 -21.47 95.31 11.90
N ILE A 182 -21.23 94.03 12.26
CA ILE A 182 -21.16 92.90 11.33
C ILE A 182 -22.29 91.92 11.65
N THR A 183 -23.06 91.53 10.63
CA THR A 183 -24.15 90.55 10.74
C THR A 183 -23.70 89.19 10.22
N VAL A 184 -23.78 88.16 11.06
CA VAL A 184 -23.58 86.76 10.67
C VAL A 184 -24.94 86.12 10.42
N SER A 185 -25.16 85.60 9.21
CA SER A 185 -26.46 85.02 8.85
C SER A 185 -26.75 83.67 9.52
N ALA A 186 -28.03 83.42 9.84
CA ALA A 186 -28.54 82.14 10.35
C ALA A 186 -28.21 80.96 9.45
N TYR A 187 -28.18 81.20 8.13
CA TYR A 187 -27.83 80.18 7.14
C TYR A 187 -26.41 79.65 7.33
N ALA A 188 -25.43 80.53 7.55
CA ALA A 188 -24.05 80.13 7.80
C ALA A 188 -23.93 79.30 9.10
N LEU A 189 -24.71 79.65 10.12
CA LEU A 189 -24.64 79.03 11.45
C LEU A 189 -25.36 77.68 11.54
N THR A 190 -26.37 77.42 10.71
CA THR A 190 -27.12 76.13 10.69
C THR A 190 -26.19 74.92 10.50
N SER A 191 -25.14 75.05 9.70
CA SER A 191 -24.18 73.97 9.42
C SER A 191 -23.23 73.64 10.59
N VAL A 192 -23.21 74.48 11.63
CA VAL A 192 -22.22 74.43 12.71
C VAL A 192 -22.86 74.05 14.06
N VAL A 193 -24.10 74.49 14.30
CA VAL A 193 -24.82 74.35 15.59
C VAL A 193 -24.93 72.91 16.12
N ASN A 194 -25.08 71.91 15.25
CA ASN A 194 -25.22 70.49 15.64
C ASN A 194 -24.09 69.59 15.13
N ARG A 195 -22.97 70.19 14.68
CA ARG A 195 -21.88 69.43 14.05
C ARG A 195 -21.24 68.43 15.01
N ALA A 196 -20.85 68.89 16.19
CA ALA A 196 -20.22 68.05 17.23
C ALA A 196 -21.10 66.84 17.60
N TYR A 197 -22.40 67.08 17.79
CA TYR A 197 -23.37 66.04 18.12
C TYR A 197 -23.52 64.98 17.01
N ASN A 198 -23.63 65.40 15.74
CA ASN A 198 -23.80 64.48 14.61
C ASN A 198 -22.55 63.63 14.33
N ASP A 199 -21.37 64.23 14.45
CA ASP A 199 -20.10 63.53 14.26
C ASP A 199 -19.91 62.46 15.37
N ALA A 200 -20.27 62.79 16.62
CA ALA A 200 -20.24 61.86 17.74
C ALA A 200 -21.20 60.67 17.58
N LEU A 201 -22.43 60.89 17.12
CA LEU A 201 -23.38 59.79 16.85
C LEU A 201 -22.87 58.80 15.81
N SER A 202 -22.17 59.29 14.78
CA SER A 202 -21.59 58.45 13.74
C SER A 202 -20.52 57.51 14.30
N VAL A 203 -19.70 58.01 15.23
CA VAL A 203 -18.68 57.22 15.95
C VAL A 203 -19.30 56.16 16.86
N ILE A 204 -20.31 56.53 17.66
CA ILE A 204 -20.99 55.59 18.57
C ILE A 204 -21.57 54.41 17.78
N ALA A 205 -22.22 54.68 16.64
CA ALA A 205 -22.78 53.64 15.79
C ALA A 205 -21.70 52.75 15.14
N ALA A 206 -20.48 53.24 14.96
CA ALA A 206 -19.36 52.44 14.47
C ALA A 206 -18.76 51.56 15.58
N GLN A 207 -18.60 52.10 16.79
CA GLN A 207 -18.10 51.36 17.96
C GLN A 207 -19.00 50.18 18.34
N ASN A 208 -20.33 50.38 18.35
CA ASN A 208 -21.27 49.30 18.67
C ASN A 208 -21.24 48.14 17.67
N ARG A 209 -20.99 48.42 16.38
CA ARG A 209 -20.84 47.38 15.35
C ARG A 209 -19.55 46.57 15.55
N TYR A 210 -18.46 47.26 15.88
CA TYR A 210 -17.20 46.60 16.19
C TYR A 210 -17.31 45.61 17.37
N GLU A 211 -18.01 45.99 18.45
CA GLU A 211 -18.18 45.10 19.61
C GLU A 211 -18.95 43.82 19.26
N GLN A 212 -20.01 43.92 18.44
CA GLN A 212 -20.78 42.76 17.98
C GLN A 212 -19.95 41.83 17.09
N ASP A 213 -19.19 42.39 16.16
CA ASP A 213 -18.33 41.61 15.27
C ASP A 213 -17.19 40.92 16.05
N LYS A 214 -16.64 41.59 17.08
CA LYS A 214 -15.58 41.05 17.94
C LYS A 214 -16.08 39.85 18.75
N GLU A 215 -17.25 39.96 19.38
CA GLU A 215 -17.83 38.87 20.17
C GLU A 215 -18.08 37.63 19.30
N ALA A 216 -18.60 37.83 18.08
CA ALA A 216 -18.85 36.73 17.17
C ALA A 216 -17.56 36.08 16.64
N TYR A 217 -16.50 36.86 16.40
CA TYR A 217 -15.17 36.36 16.07
C TYR A 217 -14.55 35.54 17.22
N ASP A 218 -14.57 36.08 18.45
CA ASP A 218 -14.00 35.39 19.63
C ASP A 218 -14.70 34.05 19.89
N ASN A 219 -16.03 34.00 19.73
CA ASN A 219 -16.81 32.76 19.87
C ASN A 219 -16.46 31.72 18.79
N ALA A 220 -16.22 32.15 17.54
CA ALA A 220 -15.82 31.26 16.45
C ALA A 220 -14.43 30.64 16.69
N VAL A 221 -13.48 31.45 17.17
CA VAL A 221 -12.14 30.98 17.55
C VAL A 221 -12.22 29.96 18.69
N LEU A 222 -13.01 30.23 19.73
CA LEU A 222 -13.18 29.32 20.85
C LEU A 222 -13.81 27.98 20.43
N ALA A 223 -14.81 28.00 19.56
CA ALA A 223 -15.45 26.80 19.03
C ALA A 223 -14.45 25.94 18.24
N TYR A 224 -13.63 26.56 17.39
CA TYR A 224 -12.58 25.85 16.64
C TYR A 224 -11.52 25.24 17.57
N GLN A 225 -11.04 25.99 18.57
CA GLN A 225 -10.09 25.47 19.57
C GLN A 225 -10.63 24.26 20.34
N ASN A 226 -11.92 24.26 20.69
CA ASN A 226 -12.54 23.12 21.35
C ASN A 226 -12.64 21.89 20.43
N ALA A 227 -12.98 22.10 19.15
CA ALA A 227 -13.01 21.02 18.16
C ALA A 227 -11.61 20.42 17.91
N CYS A 228 -10.55 21.23 17.91
CA CYS A 228 -9.17 20.74 17.85
C CYS A 228 -8.80 19.86 19.06
N LYS A 229 -9.19 20.26 20.28
CA LYS A 229 -8.93 19.46 21.49
C LYS A 229 -9.64 18.11 21.45
N GLU A 230 -10.88 18.07 20.96
CA GLU A 230 -11.64 16.82 20.82
C GLU A 230 -11.00 15.90 19.77
N TYR A 231 -10.55 16.47 18.64
CA TYR A 231 -9.81 15.74 17.62
C TYR A 231 -8.50 15.13 18.17
N GLU A 232 -7.70 15.90 18.91
CA GLU A 232 -6.45 15.42 19.53
C GLU A 232 -6.71 14.23 20.47
N ALA A 233 -7.77 14.30 21.28
CA ALA A 233 -8.14 13.21 22.20
C ALA A 233 -8.55 11.93 21.45
N LEU A 234 -9.37 12.06 20.40
CA LEU A 234 -9.77 10.93 19.55
C LEU A 234 -8.58 10.35 18.79
N TYR A 235 -7.65 11.19 18.34
CA TYR A 235 -6.44 10.77 17.62
C TYR A 235 -5.51 9.98 18.53
N ALA A 236 -5.32 10.42 19.79
CA ALA A 236 -4.56 9.68 20.78
C ALA A 236 -5.18 8.30 21.09
N ALA A 237 -6.52 8.21 21.17
CA ALA A 237 -7.21 6.93 21.35
C ALA A 237 -7.02 5.99 20.15
N TYR A 238 -7.06 6.52 18.93
CA TYR A 238 -6.79 5.75 17.71
C TYR A 238 -5.34 5.24 17.64
N GLN A 239 -4.35 6.06 18.02
CA GLN A 239 -2.94 5.64 18.12
C GLN A 239 -2.76 4.48 19.11
N LYS A 240 -3.44 4.54 20.26
CA LYS A 240 -3.42 3.45 21.24
C LYS A 240 -4.02 2.16 20.68
N TYR A 241 -5.12 2.25 19.92
CA TYR A 241 -5.70 1.10 19.22
C TYR A 241 -4.70 0.47 18.23
N GLN A 242 -4.00 1.28 17.43
CA GLN A 242 -2.99 0.79 16.48
C GLN A 242 -1.87 0.01 17.19
N GLN A 243 -1.41 0.51 18.35
CA GLN A 243 -0.43 -0.20 19.16
C GLN A 243 -0.96 -1.56 19.66
N THR A 244 -2.18 -1.59 20.22
CA THR A 244 -2.80 -2.84 20.68
C THR A 244 -2.98 -3.86 19.55
N LEU A 245 -3.35 -3.39 18.35
CA LEU A 245 -3.51 -4.24 17.17
C LEU A 245 -2.15 -4.84 16.74
N GLN A 246 -1.08 -4.05 16.77
CA GLN A 246 0.27 -4.52 16.46
C GLN A 246 0.75 -5.58 17.45
N GLU A 247 0.50 -5.38 18.75
CA GLU A 247 0.82 -6.34 19.81
C GLU A 247 0.04 -7.67 19.62
N TYR A 248 -1.26 -7.60 19.34
CA TYR A 248 -2.08 -8.77 19.03
C TYR A 248 -1.57 -9.55 17.79
N ASN A 249 -1.24 -8.86 16.71
CA ASN A 249 -0.73 -9.49 15.49
C ASN A 249 0.63 -10.17 15.70
N ALA A 250 1.49 -9.58 16.54
CA ALA A 250 2.77 -10.19 16.91
C ALA A 250 2.57 -11.48 17.73
N GLU A 251 1.62 -11.49 18.66
CA GLU A 251 1.25 -12.70 19.42
C GLU A 251 0.67 -13.79 18.50
N LEU A 252 -0.22 -13.43 17.58
CA LEU A 252 -0.79 -14.35 16.59
C LEU A 252 0.29 -14.97 15.68
N ALA A 253 1.23 -14.16 15.20
CA ALA A 253 2.36 -14.65 14.41
C ALA A 253 3.24 -15.62 15.19
N ALA A 254 3.53 -15.33 16.46
CA ALA A 254 4.30 -16.21 17.34
C ALA A 254 3.59 -17.56 17.58
N TYR A 255 2.28 -17.53 17.81
CA TYR A 255 1.45 -18.73 17.97
C TYR A 255 1.41 -19.57 16.68
N ASN A 256 1.23 -18.94 15.52
CA ASN A 256 1.23 -19.63 14.22
C ASN A 256 2.60 -20.28 13.92
N ALA A 257 3.70 -19.60 14.23
CA ALA A 257 5.04 -20.15 14.11
C ALA A 257 5.27 -21.35 15.04
N TYR A 258 4.73 -21.31 16.26
CA TYR A 258 4.72 -22.45 17.18
C TYR A 258 3.96 -23.64 16.59
N MET A 259 2.73 -23.44 16.09
CA MET A 259 1.94 -24.51 15.47
C MET A 259 2.62 -25.13 14.24
N LYS A 260 3.32 -24.33 13.43
CA LYS A 260 4.11 -24.85 12.30
C LYS A 260 5.21 -25.81 12.75
N LYS A 261 5.90 -25.52 13.86
CA LYS A 261 6.93 -26.42 14.42
C LYS A 261 6.33 -27.71 14.97
N VAL A 262 5.17 -27.63 15.63
CA VAL A 262 4.43 -28.80 16.13
C VAL A 262 4.03 -29.72 14.97
N ASN A 263 3.42 -29.17 13.93
CA ASN A 263 2.96 -29.94 12.77
C ASN A 263 4.13 -30.58 12.01
N ALA A 264 5.23 -29.85 11.82
CA ALA A 264 6.43 -30.37 11.15
C ALA A 264 7.06 -31.55 11.90
N TYR A 265 7.10 -31.50 13.23
CA TYR A 265 7.57 -32.62 14.05
C TYR A 265 6.64 -33.83 13.96
N ASN A 266 5.32 -33.63 14.02
CA ASN A 266 4.36 -34.73 13.89
C ASN A 266 4.50 -35.43 12.53
N ALA A 267 4.59 -34.65 11.43
CA ALA A 267 4.80 -35.21 10.09
C ALA A 267 6.17 -35.94 9.96
N ALA A 268 7.22 -35.43 10.60
CA ALA A 268 8.51 -36.13 10.65
C ALA A 268 8.43 -37.42 11.46
N MET A 269 7.63 -37.43 12.54
CA MET A 269 7.41 -38.60 13.38
C MET A 269 6.64 -39.69 12.63
N GLU A 270 5.65 -39.32 11.81
CA GLU A 270 4.95 -40.27 10.93
C GLU A 270 5.90 -40.93 9.93
N LYS A 271 6.82 -40.17 9.32
CA LYS A 271 7.84 -40.71 8.41
C LYS A 271 8.79 -41.68 9.12
N TYR A 272 9.18 -41.37 10.35
CA TYR A 272 10.01 -42.26 11.16
C TYR A 272 9.26 -43.56 11.53
N ASN A 273 7.99 -43.46 11.92
CA ASN A 273 7.16 -44.64 12.20
C ASN A 273 6.98 -45.53 10.96
N ALA A 274 6.72 -44.93 9.80
CA ALA A 274 6.63 -45.67 8.54
C ALA A 274 7.95 -46.38 8.16
N TYR A 275 9.11 -45.76 8.46
CA TYR A 275 10.40 -46.42 8.31
C TYR A 275 10.54 -47.65 9.22
N LEU A 276 10.11 -47.56 10.49
CA LEU A 276 10.14 -48.69 11.42
C LEU A 276 9.27 -49.85 10.93
N GLU A 277 8.08 -49.57 10.41
CA GLU A 277 7.18 -50.59 9.83
C GLU A 277 7.79 -51.23 8.57
N ALA A 278 8.39 -50.43 7.69
CA ALA A 278 9.07 -50.92 6.50
C ALA A 278 10.30 -51.78 6.86
N LEU A 279 11.04 -51.41 7.91
CA LEU A 279 12.19 -52.17 8.40
C LEU A 279 11.77 -53.53 8.95
N ALA A 280 10.69 -53.58 9.73
CA ALA A 280 10.13 -54.85 10.21
C ALA A 280 9.70 -55.76 9.04
N THR A 281 9.07 -55.20 8.01
CA THR A 281 8.67 -55.92 6.79
C THR A 281 9.89 -56.46 6.03
N TYR A 282 10.98 -55.69 5.95
CA TYR A 282 12.23 -56.15 5.34
C TYR A 282 12.84 -57.33 6.10
N ASP A 283 12.89 -57.25 7.43
CA ASP A 283 13.48 -58.31 8.26
C ASP A 283 12.72 -59.65 8.08
N GLU A 284 11.39 -59.61 7.98
CA GLU A 284 10.57 -60.79 7.67
C GLU A 284 10.88 -61.37 6.29
N ARG A 285 10.94 -60.52 5.26
CA ARG A 285 11.24 -60.95 3.88
C ARG A 285 12.66 -61.50 3.74
N TYR A 286 13.62 -60.89 4.43
CA TYR A 286 15.01 -61.32 4.40
C TYR A 286 15.16 -62.70 5.04
N LYS A 287 14.44 -62.97 6.13
CA LYS A 287 14.38 -64.30 6.75
C LYS A 287 13.82 -65.36 5.79
N ALA A 288 12.76 -65.06 5.04
CA ALA A 288 12.21 -65.96 4.04
C ALA A 288 13.20 -66.24 2.88
N TYR A 289 13.96 -65.24 2.45
CA TYR A 289 15.02 -65.39 1.44
C TYR A 289 16.14 -66.34 1.91
N GLU A 290 16.57 -66.24 3.17
CA GLU A 290 17.59 -67.13 3.73
C GLU A 290 17.14 -68.59 3.77
N GLU A 291 15.88 -68.86 4.13
CA GLU A 291 15.31 -70.22 4.13
C GLU A 291 15.28 -70.84 2.72
N GLU A 292 14.91 -70.06 1.70
CA GLU A 292 14.86 -70.53 0.32
C GLU A 292 16.26 -70.79 -0.28
N LEU A 293 17.24 -69.94 0.07
CA LEU A 293 18.63 -70.11 -0.35
C LEU A 293 19.26 -71.39 0.25
N LEU A 294 18.91 -71.74 1.50
CA LEU A 294 19.42 -72.94 2.17
C LEU A 294 18.92 -74.24 1.52
N ALA A 295 17.73 -74.22 0.90
CA ALA A 295 17.12 -75.38 0.24
C ALA A 295 17.60 -75.61 -1.20
N LEU A 296 18.35 -74.66 -1.79
CA LEU A 296 18.78 -74.70 -3.19
C LEU A 296 19.74 -75.87 -3.51
N PRO A 297 20.76 -76.20 -2.69
CA PRO A 297 21.70 -77.29 -3.00
C PRO A 297 21.02 -78.67 -3.08
N GLU A 298 20.01 -78.91 -2.24
CA GLU A 298 19.29 -80.19 -2.21
C GLU A 298 18.44 -80.38 -3.49
N LYS A 299 17.74 -79.32 -3.93
CA LYS A 299 17.00 -79.32 -5.20
C LYS A 299 17.93 -79.50 -6.41
N GLN A 300 19.12 -78.90 -6.39
CA GLN A 300 20.13 -79.04 -7.44
C GLN A 300 20.61 -80.49 -7.56
N ALA A 301 20.92 -81.14 -6.43
CA ALA A 301 21.37 -82.53 -6.41
C ALA A 301 20.29 -83.53 -6.88
N GLN A 302 19.01 -83.25 -6.63
CA GLN A 302 17.90 -84.06 -7.14
C GLN A 302 17.78 -83.96 -8.67
N TYR A 303 18.00 -82.78 -9.23
CA TYR A 303 17.98 -82.56 -10.68
C TYR A 303 19.13 -83.26 -11.40
N GLU A 304 20.33 -83.27 -10.83
CA GLU A 304 21.50 -83.96 -11.39
C GLU A 304 21.29 -85.49 -11.46
N LYS A 305 20.71 -86.11 -10.43
CA LYS A 305 20.36 -87.54 -10.44
C LYS A 305 19.36 -87.91 -11.53
N TYR A 306 18.41 -87.02 -11.82
CA TYR A 306 17.44 -87.22 -12.91
C TYR A 306 18.11 -87.23 -14.29
N LEU A 307 19.18 -86.44 -14.49
CA LEU A 307 19.94 -86.43 -15.75
C LEU A 307 20.74 -87.73 -15.96
N ASP A 308 21.36 -88.27 -14.92
CA ASP A 308 22.11 -89.54 -15.01
C ASP A 308 21.21 -90.72 -15.38
N TYR A 309 19.99 -90.75 -14.85
CA TYR A 309 18.96 -91.74 -15.19
C TYR A 309 18.64 -91.78 -16.69
N LEU A 310 18.51 -90.61 -17.34
CA LEU A 310 18.19 -90.52 -18.77
C LEU A 310 19.29 -91.09 -19.68
N ALA A 311 20.56 -90.93 -19.30
CA ALA A 311 21.70 -91.41 -20.09
C ALA A 311 21.79 -92.95 -20.11
N LEU A 312 21.45 -93.60 -18.99
CA LEU A 312 21.52 -95.06 -18.83
C LEU A 312 20.57 -95.81 -19.78
N ILE A 313 19.35 -95.27 -19.97
CA ILE A 313 18.27 -95.92 -20.74
C ILE A 313 18.57 -95.95 -22.24
N GLN A 314 19.26 -94.94 -22.78
CA GLN A 314 19.58 -94.87 -24.21
C GLN A 314 20.62 -95.92 -24.64
N GLY A 315 21.58 -96.28 -23.78
CA GLY A 315 22.62 -97.28 -24.10
C GLY A 315 22.06 -98.70 -24.24
N ALA A 316 21.23 -99.12 -23.27
CA ALA A 316 20.65 -100.46 -23.22
C ALA A 316 19.75 -100.79 -24.42
N THR A 317 19.08 -99.78 -24.99
CA THR A 317 18.16 -99.94 -26.12
C THR A 317 18.87 -100.27 -27.44
N LYS A 318 20.09 -99.75 -27.65
CA LYS A 318 20.86 -99.98 -28.89
C LYS A 318 21.38 -101.41 -29.00
N GLN A 319 21.88 -101.98 -27.90
CA GLN A 319 22.52 -103.29 -27.88
C GLN A 319 21.50 -104.44 -28.02
N LEU A 320 20.28 -104.28 -27.50
CA LEU A 320 19.19 -105.25 -27.65
C LEU A 320 18.74 -105.40 -29.12
N ALA A 321 18.78 -104.31 -29.91
CA ALA A 321 18.46 -104.36 -31.33
C ALA A 321 19.46 -105.22 -32.13
N VAL A 322 20.73 -105.23 -31.74
CA VAL A 322 21.80 -105.97 -32.44
C VAL A 322 21.66 -107.48 -32.26
N ILE A 323 21.47 -107.99 -31.03
CA ILE A 323 21.28 -109.44 -30.83
C ILE A 323 20.00 -109.97 -31.50
N ASN A 324 18.93 -109.18 -31.51
CA ASN A 324 17.68 -109.53 -32.17
C ASN A 324 17.87 -109.72 -33.69
N SER A 325 18.86 -109.09 -34.30
CA SER A 325 19.18 -109.27 -35.73
C SER A 325 19.57 -110.70 -36.10
N ALA A 326 20.09 -111.50 -35.16
CA ALA A 326 20.45 -112.91 -35.40
C ALA A 326 19.24 -113.80 -35.76
N TYR A 327 18.02 -113.36 -35.42
CA TYR A 327 16.77 -114.08 -35.69
C TYR A 327 16.03 -113.56 -36.93
N ILE A 328 16.56 -112.54 -37.60
CA ILE A 328 15.96 -111.97 -38.80
C ILE A 328 16.38 -112.83 -40.01
N PRO A 329 15.45 -113.20 -40.93
CA PRO A 329 15.78 -113.97 -42.13
C PRO A 329 16.58 -113.15 -43.14
N ASP A 330 17.54 -113.80 -43.81
CA ASP A 330 18.28 -113.27 -44.96
C ASP A 330 17.46 -113.34 -46.27
N SER A 331 18.06 -112.88 -47.38
CA SER A 331 17.41 -112.82 -48.71
C SER A 331 16.99 -114.18 -49.29
N VAL A 332 17.51 -115.29 -48.74
CA VAL A 332 17.17 -116.67 -49.13
C VAL A 332 16.29 -117.37 -48.09
N GLY A 333 15.76 -116.63 -47.11
CA GLY A 333 14.81 -117.08 -46.11
C GLY A 333 15.44 -117.86 -44.94
N ARG A 334 16.76 -117.75 -44.72
CA ARG A 334 17.48 -118.39 -43.61
C ARG A 334 17.92 -117.36 -42.59
N THR A 335 17.80 -117.66 -41.29
CA THR A 335 18.30 -116.75 -40.23
C THR A 335 19.73 -117.12 -39.85
N MET A 336 20.50 -116.18 -39.29
CA MET A 336 21.80 -116.47 -38.66
C MET A 336 21.64 -117.57 -37.59
N TYR A 337 20.61 -117.45 -36.76
CA TYR A 337 20.21 -118.48 -35.81
C TYR A 337 20.01 -119.86 -36.49
N ALA A 338 19.23 -119.94 -37.57
CA ALA A 338 19.00 -121.21 -38.26
C ALA A 338 20.28 -121.80 -38.86
N THR A 339 21.20 -120.95 -39.30
CA THR A 339 22.50 -121.37 -39.85
C THR A 339 23.41 -121.92 -38.75
N LEU A 340 23.45 -121.26 -37.59
CA LEU A 340 24.16 -121.74 -36.40
C LEU A 340 23.60 -123.06 -35.89
N MET A 341 22.28 -123.25 -35.89
CA MET A 341 21.62 -124.46 -35.39
C MET A 341 21.71 -125.68 -36.33
N GLY A 342 22.35 -125.58 -37.50
CA GLY A 342 22.52 -126.70 -38.42
C GLY A 342 23.67 -127.65 -38.02
N ASP A 343 23.66 -128.88 -38.57
CA ASP A 343 24.69 -129.91 -38.31
C ASP A 343 26.09 -129.60 -38.90
N THR A 344 26.28 -128.40 -39.45
CA THR A 344 27.50 -127.98 -40.16
C THR A 344 28.75 -128.13 -39.30
N VAL A 345 28.69 -127.79 -38.01
CA VAL A 345 29.84 -127.90 -37.09
C VAL A 345 30.22 -129.36 -36.82
N ALA A 346 29.24 -130.23 -36.59
CA ALA A 346 29.49 -131.67 -36.45
C ALA A 346 30.14 -132.24 -37.73
N GLN A 347 29.72 -131.77 -38.91
CA GLN A 347 30.29 -132.17 -40.19
C GLN A 347 31.72 -131.64 -40.41
N VAL A 348 32.01 -130.40 -39.99
CA VAL A 348 33.36 -129.82 -40.10
C VAL A 348 34.32 -130.49 -39.11
N LEU A 349 33.90 -130.71 -37.86
CA LEU A 349 34.69 -131.41 -36.84
C LEU A 349 34.96 -132.87 -37.22
N ALA A 350 34.01 -133.57 -37.84
CA ALA A 350 34.20 -134.94 -38.34
C ALA A 350 35.21 -135.04 -39.50
N ARG A 351 35.46 -133.95 -40.21
CA ARG A 351 36.44 -133.84 -41.31
C ARG A 351 37.74 -133.15 -40.87
N LYS A 352 37.95 -132.91 -39.57
CA LYS A 352 39.13 -132.21 -39.02
C LYS A 352 40.45 -132.79 -39.52
N ASP A 353 40.63 -134.11 -39.44
CA ASP A 353 41.85 -134.77 -39.90
C ASP A 353 42.06 -134.62 -41.42
N GLU A 354 40.99 -134.53 -42.21
CA GLU A 354 41.03 -134.34 -43.66
C GLU A 354 41.49 -132.91 -44.02
N LEU A 355 40.92 -131.90 -43.35
CA LEU A 355 41.22 -130.48 -43.56
C LEU A 355 42.64 -130.11 -43.09
N ILE A 356 43.11 -130.70 -41.99
CA ILE A 356 44.49 -130.55 -41.50
C ILE A 356 45.47 -131.21 -42.48
N ARG A 357 45.22 -132.47 -42.88
CA ARG A 357 46.18 -133.29 -43.63
C ARG A 357 46.34 -132.91 -45.10
N TYR A 358 45.28 -132.48 -45.78
CA TYR A 358 45.31 -132.13 -47.20
C TYR A 358 45.34 -130.61 -47.47
N GLY A 359 45.10 -129.76 -46.46
CA GLY A 359 44.88 -128.33 -46.65
C GLY A 359 45.57 -127.37 -45.68
N GLY A 360 46.17 -127.84 -44.59
CA GLY A 360 46.92 -126.97 -43.66
C GLY A 360 46.06 -125.94 -42.92
N ALA A 361 44.79 -126.25 -42.63
CA ALA A 361 43.95 -125.42 -41.77
C ALA A 361 44.45 -125.45 -40.31
N ASP A 362 44.36 -124.32 -39.60
CA ASP A 362 44.80 -124.22 -38.20
C ASP A 362 43.87 -125.07 -37.30
N PRO A 363 44.40 -126.05 -36.55
CA PRO A 363 43.61 -126.86 -35.63
C PRO A 363 42.87 -126.05 -34.56
N ASN A 364 43.39 -124.89 -34.16
CA ASN A 364 42.79 -124.00 -33.17
C ASN A 364 41.57 -123.28 -33.75
N ASP A 365 41.65 -122.76 -34.97
CA ASP A 365 40.49 -122.11 -35.61
C ASP A 365 39.34 -123.09 -35.85
N ILE A 366 39.65 -124.36 -36.16
CA ILE A 366 38.63 -125.41 -36.29
C ILE A 366 37.95 -125.68 -34.94
N ASN A 367 38.71 -125.76 -33.84
CA ASN A 367 38.15 -126.01 -32.52
C ASN A 367 37.38 -124.80 -32.01
N ASN A 368 37.96 -123.59 -32.12
CA ASN A 368 37.33 -122.34 -31.71
C ASN A 368 36.03 -122.08 -32.48
N ALA A 369 36.00 -122.31 -33.80
CA ALA A 369 34.76 -122.22 -34.57
C ALA A 369 33.71 -123.25 -34.11
N GLY A 370 34.15 -124.46 -33.73
CA GLY A 370 33.28 -125.48 -33.15
C GLY A 370 32.71 -125.07 -31.80
N ASP A 371 33.58 -124.74 -30.85
CA ASP A 371 33.25 -124.38 -29.47
C ASP A 371 32.38 -123.11 -29.43
N ALA A 372 32.75 -122.07 -30.19
CA ALA A 372 31.98 -120.83 -30.26
C ALA A 372 30.61 -121.05 -30.89
N THR A 373 30.49 -121.91 -31.91
CA THR A 373 29.17 -122.24 -32.45
C THR A 373 28.33 -122.99 -31.44
N THR A 374 28.86 -123.98 -30.71
CA THR A 374 28.12 -124.68 -29.66
C THR A 374 27.69 -123.74 -28.54
N ALA A 375 28.55 -122.82 -28.12
CA ALA A 375 28.22 -121.80 -27.14
C ALA A 375 27.10 -120.87 -27.64
N LEU A 376 27.18 -120.39 -28.89
CA LEU A 376 26.14 -119.56 -29.50
C LEU A 376 24.84 -120.32 -29.72
N GLN A 377 24.88 -121.61 -30.06
CA GLN A 377 23.67 -122.44 -30.16
C GLN A 377 22.94 -122.48 -28.82
N THR A 378 23.65 -122.67 -27.70
CA THR A 378 23.07 -122.64 -26.35
C THR A 378 22.53 -121.26 -26.01
N LEU A 379 23.38 -120.23 -26.10
CA LEU A 379 23.04 -118.85 -25.74
C LEU A 379 21.85 -118.32 -26.54
N LEU A 380 21.87 -118.51 -27.87
CA LEU A 380 20.77 -118.04 -28.72
C LEU A 380 19.51 -118.91 -28.58
N SER A 381 19.62 -120.18 -28.20
CA SER A 381 18.44 -121.01 -27.91
C SER A 381 17.77 -120.62 -26.60
N GLU A 382 18.56 -120.23 -25.60
CA GLU A 382 18.06 -119.70 -24.33
C GLU A 382 17.38 -118.35 -24.54
N TYR A 383 18.05 -117.42 -25.23
CA TYR A 383 17.49 -116.11 -25.56
C TYR A 383 16.18 -116.22 -26.36
N LYS A 384 16.09 -117.15 -27.31
CA LYS A 384 14.89 -117.36 -28.14
C LYS A 384 13.65 -117.81 -27.35
N LYS A 385 13.82 -118.45 -26.18
CA LYS A 385 12.70 -118.91 -25.34
C LYS A 385 12.02 -117.77 -24.59
N LEU A 386 12.65 -116.60 -24.52
CA LEU A 386 12.16 -115.45 -23.79
C LEU A 386 11.08 -114.74 -24.61
N SER A 387 9.91 -114.53 -24.01
CA SER A 387 8.72 -114.03 -24.71
C SER A 387 8.54 -112.51 -24.64
N THR A 388 9.25 -111.85 -23.73
CA THR A 388 9.07 -110.42 -23.45
C THR A 388 10.40 -109.65 -23.56
N THR A 389 10.34 -108.41 -24.01
CA THR A 389 11.51 -107.54 -24.25
C THR A 389 12.42 -107.33 -23.02
N GLU A 390 11.90 -107.28 -21.78
CA GLU A 390 12.66 -107.10 -20.54
C GLU A 390 13.19 -108.43 -19.99
N GLU A 391 12.52 -109.57 -20.25
CA GLU A 391 13.16 -110.87 -20.04
C GLU A 391 14.37 -111.01 -20.98
N GLN A 392 14.21 -110.62 -22.25
CA GLN A 392 15.29 -110.58 -23.25
C GLN A 392 16.40 -109.61 -22.85
N LEU A 393 16.08 -108.39 -22.41
CA LEU A 393 17.07 -107.37 -22.00
C LEU A 393 17.83 -107.76 -20.73
N ARG A 394 17.14 -108.31 -19.72
CA ARG A 394 17.77 -108.79 -18.48
C ARG A 394 18.71 -109.94 -18.77
N TRP A 395 18.23 -110.95 -19.50
CA TRP A 395 19.07 -112.08 -19.90
C TRP A 395 20.27 -111.62 -20.74
N TYR A 396 20.04 -110.73 -21.70
CA TYR A 396 21.11 -110.19 -22.55
C TYR A 396 22.15 -109.46 -21.73
N THR A 397 21.75 -108.62 -20.78
CA THR A 397 22.68 -107.89 -19.90
C THR A 397 23.54 -108.86 -19.08
N GLU A 398 22.94 -109.91 -18.53
CA GLU A 398 23.65 -110.94 -17.75
C GLU A 398 24.62 -111.78 -18.59
N HIS A 399 24.29 -112.03 -19.87
CA HIS A 399 25.06 -112.91 -20.76
C HIS A 399 25.82 -112.15 -21.85
N TYR A 400 25.82 -110.81 -21.81
CA TYR A 400 26.32 -109.93 -22.88
C TYR A 400 27.76 -110.25 -23.25
N GLN A 401 28.63 -110.34 -22.25
CA GLN A 401 30.04 -110.64 -22.46
C GLN A 401 30.24 -112.00 -23.14
N ALA A 402 29.49 -113.02 -22.71
CA ALA A 402 29.56 -114.35 -23.31
C ALA A 402 29.02 -114.37 -24.74
N VAL A 403 27.92 -113.66 -25.03
CA VAL A 403 27.37 -113.55 -26.39
C VAL A 403 28.36 -112.84 -27.32
N LYS A 404 28.85 -111.66 -26.91
CA LYS A 404 29.82 -110.85 -27.64
C LYS A 404 31.10 -111.65 -27.94
N ASP A 405 31.70 -112.24 -26.92
CA ASP A 405 32.98 -112.95 -27.06
C ASP A 405 32.86 -114.15 -28.00
N ASN A 406 31.75 -114.90 -27.94
CA ASN A 406 31.56 -116.05 -28.82
C ASN A 406 31.21 -115.66 -30.27
N PHE A 407 30.48 -114.57 -30.51
CA PHE A 407 30.30 -114.04 -31.87
C PHE A 407 31.63 -113.61 -32.49
N ILE A 408 32.45 -112.86 -31.75
CA ILE A 408 33.79 -112.43 -32.18
C ILE A 408 34.70 -113.63 -32.43
N LEU A 409 34.68 -114.62 -31.53
CA LEU A 409 35.50 -115.84 -31.66
C LEU A 409 35.09 -116.67 -32.87
N LEU A 410 33.78 -116.83 -33.11
CA LEU A 410 33.29 -117.56 -34.28
C LEU A 410 33.61 -116.85 -35.59
N TYR A 411 33.38 -115.53 -35.65
CA TYR A 411 33.72 -114.69 -36.79
C TYR A 411 35.21 -114.82 -37.13
N SER A 412 36.10 -114.55 -36.18
CA SER A 412 37.55 -114.55 -36.40
C SER A 412 38.07 -115.92 -36.84
N SER A 413 37.56 -116.99 -36.23
CA SER A 413 37.93 -118.37 -36.57
C SER A 413 37.48 -118.76 -37.97
N LEU A 414 36.24 -118.47 -38.36
CA LEU A 414 35.74 -118.75 -39.72
C LEU A 414 36.40 -117.84 -40.77
N HIS A 415 36.62 -116.58 -40.46
CA HIS A 415 37.37 -115.69 -41.34
C HIS A 415 38.77 -116.24 -41.63
N SER A 416 39.49 -116.72 -40.60
CA SER A 416 40.79 -117.37 -40.76
C SER A 416 40.69 -118.65 -41.61
N LEU A 417 39.73 -119.53 -41.32
CA LEU A 417 39.54 -120.78 -42.06
C LEU A 417 39.20 -120.57 -43.54
N GLY A 418 38.34 -119.60 -43.86
CA GLY A 418 38.04 -119.29 -45.26
C GLY A 418 39.18 -118.55 -45.97
N ASN A 419 40.15 -117.99 -45.26
CA ASN A 419 41.40 -117.51 -45.85
C ASN A 419 42.38 -118.64 -46.21
N ASN A 420 42.12 -119.88 -45.77
CA ASN A 420 42.85 -121.04 -46.26
C ASN A 420 42.41 -121.44 -47.69
N ILE A 421 43.37 -121.48 -48.62
CA ILE A 421 43.12 -121.73 -50.05
C ILE A 421 42.51 -123.11 -50.34
N VAL A 422 42.81 -124.12 -49.53
CA VAL A 422 42.30 -125.48 -49.72
C VAL A 422 40.87 -125.60 -49.23
N VAL A 423 40.54 -124.99 -48.08
CA VAL A 423 39.15 -124.88 -47.58
C VAL A 423 38.28 -124.19 -48.63
N ARG A 424 38.74 -123.09 -49.24
CA ARG A 424 38.02 -122.42 -50.34
C ARG A 424 37.82 -123.30 -51.57
N LYS A 425 38.85 -124.02 -52.01
CA LYS A 425 38.72 -124.93 -53.16
C LYS A 425 37.67 -126.02 -52.91
N VAL A 426 37.62 -126.55 -51.69
CA VAL A 426 36.61 -127.54 -51.28
C VAL A 426 35.22 -126.91 -51.27
N LEU A 427 35.05 -125.76 -50.61
CA LEU A 427 33.77 -125.05 -50.58
C LEU A 427 33.29 -124.66 -51.98
N ASN A 428 34.19 -124.24 -52.87
CA ASN A 428 33.85 -123.88 -54.25
C ASN A 428 33.45 -125.12 -55.07
N LYS A 429 34.18 -126.24 -54.92
CA LYS A 429 33.84 -127.52 -55.57
C LYS A 429 32.48 -128.05 -55.11
N GLU A 430 32.12 -127.83 -53.85
CA GLU A 430 30.80 -128.18 -53.29
C GLU A 430 29.71 -127.14 -53.60
N GLY A 431 30.03 -126.03 -54.28
CA GLY A 431 29.08 -124.95 -54.58
C GLY A 431 28.61 -124.16 -53.35
N LYS A 432 29.39 -124.16 -52.26
CA LYS A 432 29.05 -123.57 -50.95
C LYS A 432 29.86 -122.32 -50.59
N LEU A 433 30.84 -121.92 -51.39
CA LEU A 433 31.77 -120.82 -51.07
C LEU A 433 31.05 -119.48 -50.86
N GLU A 434 30.13 -119.12 -51.75
CA GLU A 434 29.37 -117.85 -51.64
C GLU A 434 28.56 -117.78 -50.34
N ARG A 435 27.88 -118.87 -49.98
CA ARG A 435 27.11 -118.99 -48.73
C ARG A 435 27.99 -118.90 -47.49
N TYR A 436 29.21 -119.41 -47.58
CA TYR A 436 30.19 -119.30 -46.51
C TYR A 436 30.64 -117.84 -46.32
N CYS A 437 30.94 -117.12 -47.40
CA CYS A 437 31.28 -115.70 -47.34
C CYS A 437 30.14 -114.85 -46.76
N GLN A 438 28.89 -115.11 -47.16
CA GLN A 438 27.70 -114.43 -46.62
C GLN A 438 27.56 -114.64 -45.11
N PHE A 439 27.74 -115.88 -44.62
CA PHE A 439 27.66 -116.19 -43.21
C PHE A 439 28.76 -115.50 -42.38
N VAL A 440 30.00 -115.48 -42.88
CA VAL A 440 31.11 -114.76 -42.23
C VAL A 440 30.85 -113.24 -42.21
N GLY A 441 30.28 -112.67 -43.28
CA GLY A 441 29.88 -111.26 -43.33
C GLY A 441 28.80 -110.90 -42.31
N GLN A 442 27.79 -111.75 -42.13
CA GLN A 442 26.76 -111.54 -41.10
C GLN A 442 27.32 -111.61 -39.68
N LEU A 443 28.27 -112.53 -39.43
CA LEU A 443 28.95 -112.64 -38.13
C LEU A 443 29.80 -111.39 -37.81
N TYR A 444 30.43 -110.78 -38.81
CA TYR A 444 31.18 -109.52 -38.63
C TYR A 444 30.27 -108.39 -38.14
N ILE A 445 29.13 -108.17 -38.79
CA ILE A 445 28.22 -107.07 -38.46
C ILE A 445 27.70 -107.20 -37.02
N ILE A 446 27.22 -108.40 -36.67
CA ILE A 446 26.74 -108.67 -35.31
C ILE A 446 27.87 -108.47 -34.30
N SER A 447 29.07 -108.97 -34.58
CA SER A 447 30.23 -108.81 -33.68
C SER A 447 30.59 -107.33 -33.47
N THR A 448 30.59 -106.50 -34.52
CA THR A 448 30.87 -105.06 -34.42
C THR A 448 29.75 -104.28 -33.73
N GLY A 449 28.48 -104.62 -33.96
CA GLY A 449 27.36 -103.96 -33.31
C GLY A 449 27.23 -104.32 -31.82
N LEU A 450 27.74 -105.49 -31.42
CA LEU A 450 27.82 -105.90 -30.02
C LEU A 450 29.02 -105.28 -29.31
N ASP A 451 30.04 -104.78 -30.01
CA ASP A 451 31.23 -104.19 -29.40
C ASP A 451 31.24 -102.67 -29.51
N ASP A 452 30.83 -101.98 -28.44
CA ASP A 452 30.77 -100.52 -28.35
C ASP A 452 32.11 -99.81 -28.65
N GLY A 453 33.24 -100.53 -28.59
CA GLY A 453 34.57 -100.01 -28.90
C GLY A 453 34.95 -100.08 -30.39
N THR A 454 34.13 -100.73 -31.23
CA THR A 454 34.41 -100.92 -32.66
C THR A 454 33.34 -100.29 -33.52
N THR A 455 33.75 -99.41 -34.44
CA THR A 455 32.85 -98.85 -35.45
C THR A 455 32.76 -99.81 -36.64
N PHE A 456 31.55 -100.06 -37.13
CA PHE A 456 31.32 -100.81 -38.36
C PHE A 456 32.13 -100.20 -39.52
N ASP A 457 33.09 -100.95 -40.07
CA ASP A 457 33.89 -100.53 -41.22
C ASP A 457 33.23 -101.06 -42.49
N SER A 458 32.54 -100.14 -43.16
CA SER A 458 31.78 -100.45 -44.36
C SER A 458 32.67 -100.76 -45.59
N SER A 459 33.99 -100.55 -45.49
CA SER A 459 34.97 -100.89 -46.52
C SER A 459 35.56 -102.29 -46.39
N TRP A 460 35.16 -103.06 -45.37
CA TRP A 460 35.64 -104.43 -45.16
C TRP A 460 35.33 -105.34 -46.36
N SER A 461 36.22 -106.28 -46.68
CA SER A 461 36.03 -107.26 -47.75
C SER A 461 36.66 -108.61 -47.41
N PHE A 462 36.10 -109.68 -47.95
CA PHE A 462 36.56 -111.06 -47.74
C PHE A 462 36.73 -111.81 -49.06
N ASN A 463 37.98 -112.10 -49.44
CA ASN A 463 38.36 -112.79 -50.69
C ASN A 463 37.57 -112.30 -51.92
N ASP A 464 37.70 -111.00 -52.20
CA ASP A 464 37.09 -110.26 -53.33
C ASP A 464 35.57 -110.01 -53.24
N TYR A 465 34.90 -110.43 -52.17
CA TYR A 465 33.53 -109.99 -51.86
C TYR A 465 33.57 -108.77 -50.93
N ALA A 466 33.05 -107.63 -51.38
CA ALA A 466 32.89 -106.48 -50.49
C ALA A 466 31.80 -106.77 -49.45
N ILE A 467 31.95 -106.25 -48.23
CA ILE A 467 30.93 -106.48 -47.20
C ILE A 467 29.59 -105.91 -47.61
N TYR A 468 29.58 -104.77 -48.32
CA TYR A 468 28.37 -104.21 -48.90
C TYR A 468 27.67 -105.16 -49.87
N ASP A 469 28.40 -105.88 -50.72
CA ASP A 469 27.81 -106.86 -51.65
C ASP A 469 27.23 -108.06 -50.88
N LEU A 470 27.89 -108.48 -49.80
CA LEU A 470 27.40 -109.52 -48.89
C LEU A 470 26.16 -109.07 -48.11
N ILE A 471 26.08 -107.79 -47.74
CA ILE A 471 24.96 -107.14 -47.04
C ILE A 471 23.76 -106.94 -47.98
N GLU A 472 23.99 -106.54 -49.23
CA GLU A 472 22.96 -106.36 -50.25
C GLU A 472 22.33 -107.71 -50.65
N ALA A 473 23.15 -108.77 -50.68
CA ALA A 473 22.69 -110.15 -50.82
C ALA A 473 22.09 -110.74 -49.53
N SER A 474 22.13 -110.06 -48.38
CA SER A 474 21.56 -110.54 -47.11
C SER A 474 20.62 -109.53 -46.44
N GLN A 475 19.92 -108.70 -47.21
CA GLN A 475 19.18 -107.53 -46.69
C GLN A 475 18.16 -107.85 -45.58
N ARG A 476 18.60 -107.67 -44.34
CA ARG A 476 18.01 -106.79 -43.31
C ARG A 476 18.96 -106.73 -42.11
N VAL A 477 19.90 -105.78 -42.11
CA VAL A 477 20.50 -105.30 -40.87
C VAL A 477 20.34 -103.77 -40.80
N LEU A 478 19.47 -103.37 -39.88
CA LEU A 478 19.30 -102.08 -39.18
C LEU A 478 19.11 -100.81 -40.04
N ASP A 479 17.84 -100.40 -40.15
CA ASP A 479 17.47 -98.99 -40.31
C ASP A 479 17.46 -98.36 -38.90
N ASP A 480 18.44 -97.49 -38.65
CA ASP A 480 18.47 -96.54 -37.55
C ASP A 480 17.24 -95.62 -37.67
N ASN A 481 16.14 -95.92 -36.95
CA ASN A 481 15.33 -94.94 -36.21
C ASN A 481 13.90 -95.37 -35.79
N THR A 482 13.39 -96.57 -36.07
CA THR A 482 11.96 -96.83 -35.82
C THR A 482 11.61 -98.24 -35.32
N TYR A 483 12.09 -98.60 -34.13
CA TYR A 483 11.34 -99.54 -33.27
C TYR A 483 11.77 -99.40 -31.80
N ALA A 484 10.90 -98.81 -30.98
CA ALA A 484 11.04 -98.76 -29.52
C ALA A 484 10.14 -99.85 -28.92
N PRO A 485 10.68 -101.00 -28.48
CA PRO A 485 9.90 -101.92 -27.67
C PRO A 485 9.83 -101.37 -26.24
N THR A 486 8.62 -101.07 -25.77
CA THR A 486 8.33 -100.78 -24.36
C THR A 486 8.60 -102.01 -23.51
N MET A 487 9.48 -101.91 -22.51
CA MET A 487 9.44 -102.75 -21.33
C MET A 487 10.13 -102.12 -20.11
N GLU A 488 9.81 -102.62 -18.92
CA GLU A 488 10.07 -101.91 -17.65
C GLU A 488 11.56 -101.83 -17.34
N LEU A 489 11.93 -100.64 -16.88
CA LEU A 489 13.27 -100.17 -16.55
C LEU A 489 13.44 -100.18 -15.02
N PRO A 490 14.68 -100.14 -14.49
CA PRO A 490 14.91 -99.93 -13.07
C PRO A 490 14.14 -98.69 -12.53
N GLU A 491 13.77 -98.74 -11.25
CA GLU A 491 12.79 -97.88 -10.54
C GLU A 491 12.60 -96.46 -11.11
N LYS A 492 11.36 -96.13 -11.49
CA LYS A 492 10.97 -94.87 -12.13
C LYS A 492 11.30 -93.64 -11.24
N MET A 493 12.16 -92.72 -11.72
CA MET A 493 12.34 -91.37 -11.14
C MET A 493 11.35 -90.36 -11.72
N ASP A 494 10.71 -89.56 -10.87
CA ASP A 494 9.83 -88.46 -11.29
C ASP A 494 10.61 -87.30 -11.94
N PRO A 495 10.00 -86.54 -12.87
CA PRO A 495 10.65 -85.37 -13.48
C PRO A 495 10.95 -84.29 -12.43
N VAL A 496 12.21 -83.87 -12.33
CA VAL A 496 12.64 -82.77 -11.44
C VAL A 496 12.81 -81.50 -12.28
N GLU A 497 12.14 -80.40 -11.91
CA GLU A 497 12.33 -79.08 -12.54
C GLU A 497 13.67 -78.45 -12.14
N LYS A 498 14.28 -77.68 -13.05
CA LYS A 498 15.54 -77.00 -12.78
C LYS A 498 15.33 -75.90 -11.72
N PRO A 499 16.01 -75.92 -10.56
CA PRO A 499 15.82 -74.92 -9.53
C PRO A 499 16.29 -73.51 -9.96
N MET A 500 15.52 -72.46 -9.61
CA MET A 500 15.84 -71.05 -9.82
C MET A 500 16.48 -70.42 -8.57
N VAL A 501 17.39 -69.46 -8.75
CA VAL A 501 18.06 -68.77 -7.63
C VAL A 501 17.15 -67.66 -7.09
N PRO A 502 16.84 -67.63 -5.77
CA PRO A 502 15.99 -66.58 -5.19
C PRO A 502 16.69 -65.20 -5.17
N THR A 503 15.92 -64.12 -5.20
CA THR A 503 16.44 -62.73 -5.24
C THR A 503 16.37 -62.07 -3.85
N ALA A 504 17.45 -61.44 -3.40
CA ALA A 504 17.51 -60.81 -2.08
C ALA A 504 16.60 -59.56 -1.97
N PRO A 505 15.85 -59.38 -0.87
CA PRO A 505 15.04 -58.17 -0.66
C PRO A 505 15.93 -56.95 -0.39
N LYS A 506 15.44 -55.75 -0.75
CA LYS A 506 16.16 -54.48 -0.56
C LYS A 506 15.82 -53.87 0.80
N LYS A 507 16.85 -53.49 1.57
CA LYS A 507 16.69 -52.84 2.87
C LYS A 507 16.13 -51.41 2.70
N PRO A 508 15.14 -50.99 3.52
CA PRO A 508 14.62 -49.63 3.48
C PRO A 508 15.68 -48.61 3.94
N THR A 509 15.61 -47.39 3.40
CA THR A 509 16.52 -46.28 3.71
C THR A 509 16.30 -45.79 5.14
N GLU A 510 17.38 -45.58 5.88
CA GLU A 510 17.33 -45.16 7.28
C GLU A 510 16.76 -43.74 7.46
N VAL A 511 15.81 -43.60 8.39
CA VAL A 511 15.22 -42.32 8.82
C VAL A 511 15.52 -42.13 10.31
N SER A 512 16.07 -40.99 10.70
CA SER A 512 16.40 -40.67 12.10
C SER A 512 15.18 -40.20 12.90
N GLU A 513 15.09 -40.55 14.19
CA GLU A 513 14.04 -40.05 15.09
C GLU A 513 14.09 -38.51 15.20
N PRO A 514 12.97 -37.80 14.97
CA PRO A 514 12.96 -36.35 15.02
C PRO A 514 13.04 -35.82 16.46
N LEU A 515 13.84 -34.76 16.66
CA LEU A 515 13.99 -34.12 17.97
C LEU A 515 12.92 -33.04 18.20
N LYS A 516 12.29 -33.04 19.38
CA LYS A 516 11.37 -31.97 19.81
C LYS A 516 12.19 -30.71 20.15
N THR A 517 11.93 -29.61 19.46
CA THR A 517 12.74 -28.37 19.53
C THR A 517 12.07 -27.20 20.25
N TRP A 518 10.89 -27.40 20.86
CA TRP A 518 10.16 -26.37 21.61
C TRP A 518 9.83 -26.82 23.04
N THR A 519 9.73 -25.84 23.94
CA THR A 519 9.20 -25.99 25.32
C THR A 519 7.68 -25.73 25.34
N GLU A 520 6.95 -26.33 26.28
CA GLU A 520 5.47 -26.23 26.33
C GLU A 520 4.95 -24.91 26.94
N GLU A 521 3.71 -24.56 26.51
CA GLU A 521 2.84 -23.42 26.87
C GLU A 521 3.00 -22.09 26.08
N LEU A 522 2.46 -22.04 24.85
CA LEU A 522 1.91 -20.80 24.25
C LEU A 522 0.39 -20.95 24.19
N THR A 523 -0.35 -20.12 24.93
CA THR A 523 -1.82 -20.07 24.88
C THR A 523 -2.28 -19.29 23.65
N HIS A 524 -3.43 -19.66 23.08
CA HIS A 524 -4.03 -18.95 21.94
C HIS A 524 -4.16 -17.44 22.27
N PRO A 525 -3.90 -16.52 21.31
CA PRO A 525 -4.13 -15.09 21.50
C PRO A 525 -5.57 -14.81 21.94
N GLY A 526 -5.79 -13.74 22.73
CA GLY A 526 -7.13 -13.34 23.19
C GLY A 526 -8.07 -12.89 22.06
N GLU A 527 -9.22 -12.28 22.41
CA GLU A 527 -10.13 -11.68 21.41
C GLU A 527 -9.47 -10.48 20.70
N ALA A 528 -9.70 -10.35 19.39
CA ALA A 528 -9.18 -9.24 18.60
C ALA A 528 -9.74 -7.88 19.09
N PRO A 529 -8.94 -6.80 19.08
CA PRO A 529 -9.42 -5.48 19.49
C PRO A 529 -10.52 -4.96 18.54
N LEU A 530 -11.56 -4.34 19.11
CA LEU A 530 -12.65 -3.72 18.35
C LEU A 530 -12.15 -2.60 17.43
N THR A 531 -12.67 -2.51 16.22
CA THR A 531 -12.30 -1.49 15.22
C THR A 531 -12.67 -0.08 15.66
N VAL A 532 -11.69 0.85 15.58
CA VAL A 532 -11.86 2.28 15.88
C VAL A 532 -11.64 3.11 14.61
N ALA A 533 -12.60 3.97 14.25
CA ALA A 533 -12.50 4.83 13.06
C ALA A 533 -11.49 5.99 13.26
N LYS A 534 -10.79 6.38 12.18
CA LYS A 534 -9.86 7.52 12.19
C LYS A 534 -10.63 8.84 12.40
N PRO A 535 -10.20 9.73 13.30
CA PRO A 535 -10.87 11.01 13.54
C PRO A 535 -10.78 11.95 12.32
N LYS A 536 -11.83 12.73 12.06
CA LYS A 536 -11.89 13.73 10.98
C LYS A 536 -11.41 15.09 11.48
N GLU A 537 -10.59 15.77 10.68
CA GLU A 537 -10.07 17.11 11.02
C GLU A 537 -11.20 18.14 11.19
N PRO A 538 -11.09 19.04 12.19
CA PRO A 538 -12.06 20.11 12.40
C PRO A 538 -11.98 21.15 11.28
N ALA A 539 -13.14 21.55 10.74
CA ALA A 539 -13.24 22.55 9.69
C ALA A 539 -13.03 23.97 10.24
N LEU A 540 -12.35 24.84 9.47
CA LEU A 540 -12.24 26.27 9.80
C LEU A 540 -13.63 26.93 9.73
N SER A 541 -13.94 27.77 10.73
CA SER A 541 -15.18 28.55 10.75
C SER A 541 -15.17 29.66 9.69
N ASP A 542 -16.34 29.98 9.12
CA ASP A 542 -16.55 30.92 8.00
C ASP A 542 -16.12 32.40 8.24
N TYR A 543 -15.58 32.75 9.41
CA TYR A 543 -14.99 34.08 9.72
C TYR A 543 -13.67 34.30 8.94
N THR A 544 -13.79 34.44 7.62
CA THR A 544 -12.69 34.54 6.65
C THR A 544 -12.19 35.98 6.44
N SER A 545 -12.74 36.98 7.16
CA SER A 545 -12.46 38.41 6.96
C SER A 545 -11.45 39.04 7.93
N GLY A 546 -10.78 38.25 8.79
CA GLY A 546 -9.82 38.75 9.79
C GLY A 546 -10.48 39.37 11.03
N ALA A 547 -9.66 39.74 12.02
CA ALA A 547 -10.15 40.33 13.26
C ALA A 547 -10.81 41.69 13.01
N PRO A 548 -11.99 41.98 13.60
CA PRO A 548 -12.63 43.29 13.51
C PRO A 548 -11.68 44.41 13.93
N GLN A 549 -11.77 45.58 13.30
CA GLN A 549 -10.91 46.74 13.59
C GLN A 549 -11.70 47.84 14.31
N ILE A 550 -11.12 48.42 15.35
CA ILE A 550 -11.76 49.50 16.12
C ILE A 550 -11.76 50.81 15.29
N PRO A 551 -12.86 51.57 15.24
CA PRO A 551 -12.88 52.87 14.56
C PRO A 551 -11.92 53.87 15.24
N GLU A 552 -11.02 54.51 14.47
CA GLU A 552 -10.15 55.58 14.99
C GLU A 552 -10.94 56.86 15.28
N VAL A 553 -10.74 57.45 16.47
CA VAL A 553 -11.44 58.65 16.94
C VAL A 553 -10.42 59.64 17.50
N SER A 554 -10.49 60.91 17.08
CA SER A 554 -9.62 61.96 17.64
C SER A 554 -9.96 62.22 19.11
N THR A 555 -8.99 62.70 19.90
CA THR A 555 -9.19 62.96 21.34
C THR A 555 -10.34 63.93 21.60
N GLN A 556 -10.44 65.00 20.81
CA GLN A 556 -11.50 66.00 20.94
C GLN A 556 -12.87 65.42 20.55
N LEU A 557 -12.95 64.62 19.47
CA LEU A 557 -14.20 63.98 19.08
C LEU A 557 -14.60 62.88 20.10
N GLY A 558 -13.63 62.18 20.66
CA GLY A 558 -13.84 61.20 21.74
C GLY A 558 -14.45 61.82 22.99
N ALA A 559 -13.97 62.99 23.42
CA ALA A 559 -14.57 63.72 24.54
C ALA A 559 -16.03 64.12 24.25
N VAL A 560 -16.33 64.57 23.03
CA VAL A 560 -17.70 64.87 22.59
C VAL A 560 -18.56 63.61 22.53
N VAL A 561 -18.02 62.48 22.07
CA VAL A 561 -18.69 61.17 22.09
C VAL A 561 -19.10 60.78 23.51
N GLU A 562 -18.23 60.95 24.50
CA GLU A 562 -18.55 60.68 25.90
C GLU A 562 -19.62 61.62 26.45
N LEU A 563 -19.64 62.90 26.03
CA LEU A 563 -20.72 63.82 26.38
C LEU A 563 -22.08 63.39 25.78
N VAL A 564 -22.09 62.92 24.53
CA VAL A 564 -23.32 62.42 23.88
C VAL A 564 -23.79 61.13 24.55
N LYS A 565 -22.90 60.17 24.82
CA LYS A 565 -23.23 58.94 25.57
C LYS A 565 -23.79 59.25 26.97
N ALA A 566 -23.24 60.27 27.64
CA ALA A 566 -23.70 60.71 28.95
C ALA A 566 -24.96 61.60 28.90
N ASN A 567 -25.57 61.82 27.73
CA ASN A 567 -26.69 62.76 27.52
C ASN A 567 -26.40 64.20 27.99
N LYS A 568 -25.13 64.60 28.05
CA LYS A 568 -24.68 65.95 28.41
C LYS A 568 -24.61 66.90 27.21
N LEU A 569 -24.54 66.35 25.99
CA LEU A 569 -24.67 67.09 24.74
C LEU A 569 -25.83 66.50 23.91
N THR A 570 -26.80 67.33 23.55
CA THR A 570 -28.01 66.92 22.82
C THR A 570 -28.22 67.75 21.56
N PHE A 571 -29.02 67.22 20.63
CA PHE A 571 -29.40 67.93 19.41
C PHE A 571 -30.17 69.23 19.72
N ARG A 572 -29.68 70.36 19.21
CA ARG A 572 -30.34 71.67 19.32
C ARG A 572 -31.40 71.82 18.23
N SER A 573 -32.68 71.81 18.59
CA SER A 573 -33.82 71.81 17.66
C SER A 573 -34.48 73.20 17.41
N GLY A 574 -33.91 74.28 17.94
CA GLY A 574 -34.44 75.65 17.80
C GLY A 574 -34.04 76.34 16.50
N SER A 575 -34.80 77.38 16.10
CA SER A 575 -34.46 78.22 14.93
C SER A 575 -33.18 79.01 15.18
N VAL A 576 -32.19 78.84 14.31
CA VAL A 576 -30.96 79.63 14.27
C VAL A 576 -31.28 81.04 13.76
N ARG A 577 -30.78 82.07 14.43
CA ARG A 577 -31.04 83.49 14.09
C ARG A 577 -29.79 84.18 13.56
N ASP A 578 -29.99 85.29 12.84
CA ASP A 578 -28.90 86.21 12.47
C ASP A 578 -28.29 86.81 13.75
N VAL A 579 -26.98 87.02 13.73
CA VAL A 579 -26.21 87.55 14.86
C VAL A 579 -25.53 88.86 14.46
N ASP A 580 -25.97 89.96 15.04
CA ASP A 580 -25.29 91.26 14.91
C ASP A 580 -24.21 91.41 15.98
N MET A 581 -23.02 91.82 15.55
CA MET A 581 -21.91 92.15 16.45
C MET A 581 -21.37 93.53 16.16
N THR A 582 -21.37 94.35 17.21
CA THR A 582 -20.85 95.71 17.17
C THR A 582 -19.47 95.74 17.79
N PHE A 583 -18.51 96.27 17.04
CA PHE A 583 -17.12 96.42 17.45
C PHE A 583 -16.75 97.90 17.49
N THR A 584 -15.95 98.28 18.49
CA THR A 584 -15.37 99.62 18.61
C THR A 584 -13.86 99.53 18.61
N SER A 585 -13.20 100.51 18.02
CA SER A 585 -11.74 100.63 18.05
C SER A 585 -11.38 102.11 18.12
N SER A 586 -10.30 102.42 18.84
CA SER A 586 -9.90 103.80 19.12
C SER A 586 -8.40 104.01 18.94
N PHE A 587 -8.03 105.27 18.71
CA PHE A 587 -6.64 105.72 18.69
C PHE A 587 -6.56 107.17 19.18
N SER A 588 -5.40 107.57 19.70
CA SER A 588 -5.15 108.92 20.22
C SER A 588 -4.24 109.73 19.29
N LYS A 589 -4.34 111.05 19.35
CA LYS A 589 -3.50 112.02 18.64
C LYS A 589 -3.37 113.29 19.47
N SER A 590 -2.15 113.79 19.68
CA SER A 590 -1.99 115.09 20.35
C SER A 590 -2.18 116.26 19.38
N THR A 591 -2.65 117.38 19.92
CA THR A 591 -2.89 118.62 19.18
C THR A 591 -2.70 119.83 20.08
N SER A 592 -2.55 121.02 19.51
CA SER A 592 -2.43 122.28 20.27
C SER A 592 -2.87 123.50 19.45
N LEU A 593 -2.98 124.66 20.10
CA LEU A 593 -3.15 125.98 19.49
C LEU A 593 -1.85 126.81 19.56
N SER A 594 -0.69 126.19 19.33
CA SER A 594 0.62 126.87 19.41
C SER A 594 1.24 127.10 18.04
N GLN A 595 2.11 128.12 17.96
CA GLN A 595 2.96 128.38 16.80
C GLN A 595 4.26 127.54 16.79
N TYR A 596 4.54 126.82 17.88
CA TYR A 596 5.72 125.97 18.01
C TYR A 596 5.42 124.52 17.60
N PRO A 597 6.37 123.83 16.94
CA PRO A 597 6.25 122.40 16.65
C PRO A 597 5.87 121.56 17.87
N LEU A 598 4.88 120.68 17.70
CA LEU A 598 4.45 119.70 18.69
C LEU A 598 5.12 118.36 18.45
N VAL A 599 5.84 117.85 19.45
CA VAL A 599 6.40 116.51 19.43
C VAL A 599 5.52 115.57 20.23
N THR A 600 5.10 114.47 19.61
CA THR A 600 4.25 113.44 20.23
C THR A 600 4.99 112.11 20.28
N PHE A 601 5.15 111.56 21.48
CA PHE A 601 5.69 110.23 21.72
C PHE A 601 4.54 109.24 21.88
N TYR A 602 4.46 108.29 20.97
CA TYR A 602 3.51 107.19 20.93
C TYR A 602 4.14 105.90 21.47
N ASP A 603 3.31 105.01 22.00
CA ASP A 603 3.74 103.64 22.29
C ASP A 603 3.96 102.84 21.00
N TYR A 604 4.42 101.59 21.13
CA TYR A 604 4.71 100.71 19.98
C TYR A 604 3.49 100.42 19.09
N ASP A 605 2.28 100.53 19.63
CA ASP A 605 1.01 100.29 18.91
C ASP A 605 0.64 101.40 17.92
N LYS A 606 1.35 102.54 17.94
CA LYS A 606 1.09 103.77 17.16
C LYS A 606 -0.29 104.40 17.39
N LYS A 607 -1.05 103.90 18.38
CA LYS A 607 -2.38 104.37 18.76
C LYS A 607 -2.34 105.15 20.07
N THR A 608 -1.52 104.72 21.02
CA THR A 608 -1.48 105.27 22.38
C THR A 608 -0.46 106.40 22.49
N VAL A 609 -0.89 107.58 22.93
CA VAL A 609 0.02 108.70 23.23
C VAL A 609 0.61 108.51 24.64
N LEU A 610 1.94 108.53 24.75
CA LEU A 610 2.67 108.41 26.01
C LEU A 610 3.09 109.76 26.59
N TYR A 611 3.52 110.70 25.74
CA TYR A 611 3.97 112.02 26.17
C TYR A 611 3.97 113.00 24.99
N SER A 612 3.72 114.28 25.24
CA SER A 612 3.74 115.31 24.20
C SER A 612 4.31 116.63 24.72
N VAL A 613 5.05 117.36 23.89
CA VAL A 613 5.75 118.59 24.30
C VAL A 613 5.97 119.55 23.13
N HIS A 614 5.89 120.86 23.40
CA HIS A 614 6.30 121.89 22.45
C HIS A 614 7.81 122.11 22.46
N VAL A 615 8.38 122.31 21.28
CA VAL A 615 9.81 122.63 21.12
C VAL A 615 9.99 123.87 20.25
N GLU A 616 10.98 124.69 20.56
CA GLU A 616 11.37 125.78 19.67
C GLU A 616 11.74 125.25 18.28
N LYS A 617 11.53 126.05 17.24
CA LYS A 617 11.80 125.62 15.87
C LYS A 617 13.30 125.33 15.69
N GLY A 618 13.63 124.08 15.36
CA GLY A 618 15.02 123.56 15.28
C GLY A 618 15.54 122.98 16.60
N GLY A 619 14.75 122.99 17.68
CA GLY A 619 15.11 122.56 19.02
C GLY A 619 15.12 121.05 19.23
N THR A 620 15.33 120.64 20.50
CA THR A 620 15.40 119.23 20.92
C THR A 620 14.23 118.86 21.82
N ALA A 621 13.58 117.75 21.53
CA ALA A 621 12.53 117.16 22.33
C ALA A 621 13.10 116.27 23.43
N VAL A 622 12.55 116.37 24.64
CA VAL A 622 12.91 115.53 25.78
C VAL A 622 11.67 114.77 26.22
N TYR A 623 11.76 113.45 26.32
CA TYR A 623 10.69 112.64 26.89
C TYR A 623 10.70 112.80 28.42
N GLY A 624 9.71 113.51 28.96
CA GLY A 624 9.66 113.93 30.36
C GLY A 624 9.00 112.94 31.33
N ALA A 625 8.71 111.70 30.90
CA ALA A 625 8.05 110.68 31.71
C ALA A 625 8.96 109.47 31.97
N THR A 626 8.53 108.56 32.84
CA THR A 626 9.25 107.29 33.06
C THR A 626 9.28 106.47 31.77
N PRO A 627 10.40 105.80 31.44
CA PRO A 627 10.49 104.96 30.25
C PRO A 627 9.27 104.04 30.12
N PRO A 628 8.64 103.95 28.94
CA PRO A 628 7.44 103.17 28.80
C PRO A 628 7.74 101.69 29.01
N ARG A 629 6.79 100.98 29.61
CA ARG A 629 6.90 99.56 29.91
C ARG A 629 5.89 98.80 29.07
N ARG A 630 6.38 97.87 28.27
CA ARG A 630 5.56 96.84 27.63
C ARG A 630 5.46 95.64 28.57
N GLN A 631 4.25 95.18 28.86
CA GLN A 631 4.09 93.96 29.65
C GLN A 631 4.70 92.77 28.88
N PRO A 632 5.41 91.85 29.57
CA PRO A 632 5.85 90.62 28.93
C PRO A 632 4.61 89.87 28.43
N ASP A 633 4.72 89.29 27.24
CA ASP A 633 3.72 88.37 26.72
C ASP A 633 4.26 86.93 26.82
N GLU A 634 3.53 85.97 26.26
CA GLU A 634 3.94 84.57 26.22
C GLU A 634 5.29 84.39 25.49
N LYS A 635 5.56 85.19 24.47
CA LYS A 635 6.71 85.02 23.60
C LYS A 635 7.98 85.64 24.15
N HIS A 636 7.86 86.88 24.57
CA HIS A 636 9.00 87.66 24.99
C HIS A 636 8.70 88.46 26.26
N SER A 637 9.77 88.73 26.97
CA SER A 637 9.87 89.86 27.87
C SER A 637 10.47 91.06 27.12
N TYR A 638 10.04 92.26 27.48
CA TYR A 638 10.36 93.49 26.74
C TYR A 638 11.06 94.50 27.64
N GLU A 639 12.15 95.06 27.14
CA GLU A 639 12.90 96.14 27.77
C GLU A 639 12.94 97.36 26.84
N PHE A 640 12.73 98.56 27.36
CA PHE A 640 12.67 99.77 26.53
C PHE A 640 14.05 100.09 25.90
N ALA A 641 14.09 100.21 24.57
CA ALA A 641 15.31 100.37 23.78
C ALA A 641 15.52 101.77 23.17
N GLY A 642 14.50 102.64 23.23
CA GLY A 642 14.56 104.01 22.69
C GLY A 642 13.38 104.35 21.77
N TRP A 643 13.53 105.40 20.96
CA TRP A 643 12.48 105.98 20.12
C TRP A 643 12.77 105.82 18.62
N LYS A 644 11.71 105.68 17.81
CA LYS A 644 11.76 105.56 16.34
C LYS A 644 10.89 106.61 15.65
N ASP A 645 11.21 106.93 14.40
CA ASP A 645 10.40 107.82 13.55
C ASP A 645 9.21 107.08 12.90
N ALA A 646 8.37 107.81 12.15
CA ALA A 646 7.20 107.24 11.46
C ALA A 646 7.56 106.15 10.43
N SER A 647 8.79 106.16 9.92
CA SER A 647 9.33 105.18 8.98
C SER A 647 9.95 103.96 9.69
N GLY A 648 10.05 103.98 11.02
CA GLY A 648 10.58 102.88 11.84
C GLY A 648 12.09 102.91 12.07
N ASN A 649 12.77 103.99 11.69
CA ASN A 649 14.20 104.17 11.93
C ASN A 649 14.46 104.77 13.32
N PRO A 650 15.65 104.56 13.93
CA PRO A 650 16.02 105.24 15.17
C PRO A 650 15.84 106.76 15.04
N ALA A 651 15.03 107.35 15.92
CA ALA A 651 14.66 108.76 15.85
C ALA A 651 15.76 109.65 16.43
N SER A 652 16.05 110.76 15.74
CA SER A 652 16.77 111.88 16.34
C SER A 652 15.77 112.82 17.00
N LEU A 653 15.95 113.09 18.29
CA LEU A 653 15.07 114.00 19.05
C LEU A 653 15.43 115.48 18.86
N SER A 654 16.42 115.81 18.04
CA SER A 654 16.91 117.19 17.81
C SER A 654 16.63 117.67 16.39
N GLY A 655 16.49 118.99 16.19
CA GLY A 655 16.31 119.60 14.87
C GLY A 655 14.84 119.68 14.42
N ILE A 656 13.90 119.73 15.36
CA ILE A 656 12.47 119.64 15.06
C ILE A 656 11.94 120.97 14.51
N THR A 657 11.54 120.99 13.24
CA THR A 657 11.02 122.21 12.57
C THR A 657 9.52 122.22 12.30
N ALA A 658 8.85 121.08 12.51
CA ALA A 658 7.41 120.87 12.33
C ALA A 658 6.94 119.75 13.27
N ASP A 659 5.62 119.58 13.41
CA ASP A 659 5.04 118.53 14.26
C ASP A 659 5.61 117.17 13.91
N THR A 660 6.10 116.46 14.92
CA THR A 660 6.86 115.21 14.72
C THR A 660 6.36 114.16 15.70
N ALA A 661 6.16 112.93 15.19
CA ALA A 661 5.76 111.79 15.98
C ALA A 661 6.92 110.80 16.15
N PHE A 662 7.14 110.34 17.38
CA PHE A 662 8.10 109.31 17.74
C PHE A 662 7.39 108.11 18.35
N TYR A 663 7.95 106.91 18.19
CA TYR A 663 7.32 105.65 18.59
C TYR A 663 8.27 104.82 19.46
N ALA A 664 7.77 104.29 20.58
CA ALA A 664 8.58 103.48 21.48
C ALA A 664 9.08 102.19 20.80
N SER A 665 10.34 101.85 21.04
CA SER A 665 10.97 100.61 20.57
C SER A 665 11.46 99.80 21.77
N TYR A 666 11.42 98.47 21.68
CA TYR A 666 11.77 97.55 22.75
C TYR A 666 12.80 96.51 22.28
N THR A 667 13.67 96.08 23.18
CA THR A 667 14.51 94.88 23.06
C THR A 667 13.71 93.69 23.56
N GLU A 668 13.62 92.64 22.75
CA GLU A 668 12.83 91.44 23.05
C GLU A 668 13.74 90.32 23.57
N THR A 669 13.40 89.72 24.72
CA THR A 669 14.08 88.53 25.25
C THR A 669 13.11 87.36 25.28
N VAL A 670 13.48 86.26 24.63
CA VAL A 670 12.64 85.05 24.50
C VAL A 670 12.47 84.36 25.87
N ASN A 671 11.21 84.11 26.26
CA ASN A 671 10.88 83.42 27.51
C ASN A 671 11.31 81.93 27.48
N THR A 672 11.36 81.24 28.62
CA THR A 672 11.62 79.79 28.70
C THR A 672 10.51 79.06 29.43
N TYR A 673 10.17 77.85 28.99
CA TYR A 673 9.07 77.03 29.51
C TYR A 673 9.48 75.56 29.71
N THR A 674 8.73 74.86 30.58
CA THR A 674 8.96 73.45 30.90
C THR A 674 8.11 72.54 30.02
N VAL A 675 8.72 71.51 29.44
CA VAL A 675 8.08 70.47 28.63
C VAL A 675 8.19 69.11 29.33
N VAL A 676 7.09 68.36 29.40
CA VAL A 676 7.04 67.02 29.98
C VAL A 676 6.68 65.99 28.90
N TRP A 677 7.43 64.90 28.82
CA TRP A 677 7.24 63.81 27.85
C TRP A 677 6.75 62.53 28.55
N HIS A 678 5.66 61.95 28.06
CA HIS A 678 5.12 60.67 28.53
C HIS A 678 5.41 59.57 27.50
N VAL A 679 6.26 58.60 27.84
CA VAL A 679 6.71 57.53 26.93
C VAL A 679 6.55 56.18 27.61
N GLY A 680 5.68 55.32 27.08
CA GLY A 680 5.48 53.96 27.60
C GLY A 680 5.16 53.90 29.11
N GLY A 681 4.44 54.89 29.64
CA GLY A 681 4.11 55.00 31.07
C GLY A 681 5.14 55.71 31.95
N LYS A 682 6.25 56.23 31.41
CA LYS A 682 7.28 57.00 32.13
C LYS A 682 7.21 58.50 31.83
N LEU A 683 7.61 59.34 32.79
CA LEU A 683 7.64 60.81 32.71
C LEU A 683 9.07 61.34 32.63
N VAL A 684 9.34 62.27 31.71
CA VAL A 684 10.64 62.98 31.59
C VAL A 684 10.38 64.49 31.41
N SER A 685 11.05 65.35 32.18
CA SER A 685 10.87 66.82 32.12
C SER A 685 12.13 67.54 31.63
N GLU A 686 11.95 68.55 30.77
CA GLU A 686 13.00 69.35 30.12
C GLU A 686 12.58 70.83 30.01
N THR A 687 13.51 71.75 29.75
CA THR A 687 13.23 73.21 29.59
C THR A 687 13.69 73.74 28.22
N TYR A 688 12.88 74.61 27.61
CA TYR A 688 13.05 75.12 26.23
C TYR A 688 12.73 76.62 26.14
N ARG A 689 13.29 77.34 25.15
CA ARG A 689 12.91 78.75 24.88
C ARG A 689 11.60 78.81 24.10
N TYR A 690 10.85 79.89 24.23
CA TYR A 690 9.65 80.12 23.43
C TYR A 690 9.99 80.09 21.95
N GLY A 691 9.19 79.38 21.16
CA GLY A 691 9.43 79.23 19.74
C GLY A 691 10.36 78.07 19.38
N ASP A 692 11.11 77.51 20.34
CA ASP A 692 11.84 76.25 20.13
C ASP A 692 10.82 75.16 19.81
N THR A 693 11.12 74.29 18.86
CA THR A 693 10.39 73.05 18.69
C THR A 693 11.06 72.03 19.61
N PRO A 694 10.42 71.65 20.72
CA PRO A 694 11.03 70.75 21.68
C PRO A 694 11.20 69.38 21.03
N SER A 695 12.26 68.65 21.37
CA SER A 695 12.49 67.32 20.79
C SER A 695 12.92 66.37 21.88
N TYR A 696 12.14 65.31 22.08
CA TYR A 696 12.48 64.28 23.05
C TYR A 696 13.80 63.62 22.68
N LYS A 697 14.73 63.57 23.64
CA LYS A 697 16.10 63.08 23.42
C LYS A 697 16.27 61.56 23.56
N GLY A 698 15.26 60.85 24.07
CA GLY A 698 15.27 59.39 24.21
C GLY A 698 14.72 58.67 22.99
N ASN A 699 14.77 57.33 22.97
CA ASN A 699 14.05 56.53 21.98
C ASN A 699 12.59 56.40 22.40
N PRO A 700 11.62 56.91 21.62
CA PRO A 700 10.23 56.84 21.99
C PRO A 700 9.57 55.49 21.66
N SER A 701 10.08 54.72 20.69
CA SER A 701 9.47 53.43 20.26
C SER A 701 9.76 52.28 21.23
N TYR A 702 8.82 51.34 21.35
CA TYR A 702 8.99 50.11 22.16
C TYR A 702 8.18 48.93 21.57
N ARG A 703 8.37 47.71 22.10
CA ARG A 703 7.69 46.48 21.63
C ARG A 703 7.21 45.65 22.83
N ASP A 704 6.06 45.00 22.68
CA ASP A 704 5.60 43.93 23.57
C ASP A 704 5.43 42.59 22.82
N ALA A 705 4.72 41.61 23.41
CA ALA A 705 4.58 40.27 22.85
C ALA A 705 3.76 40.19 21.54
N ILE A 706 2.92 41.18 21.22
CA ILE A 706 1.92 41.09 20.14
C ILE A 706 1.99 42.30 19.19
N TYR A 707 2.45 43.44 19.69
CA TYR A 707 2.48 44.70 18.93
C TYR A 707 3.87 45.31 18.94
N GLN A 708 4.27 45.83 17.78
CA GLN A 708 5.33 46.82 17.69
C GLN A 708 4.72 48.21 17.80
N TYR A 709 5.08 48.94 18.84
CA TYR A 709 4.68 50.33 19.07
C TYR A 709 5.71 51.24 18.43
N THR A 710 5.58 51.44 17.12
CA THR A 710 6.40 52.41 16.40
C THR A 710 5.89 53.79 16.74
N PHE A 711 6.77 54.62 17.28
CA PHE A 711 6.46 56.00 17.60
C PHE A 711 5.92 56.73 16.37
N ALA A 712 4.65 57.13 16.44
CA ALA A 712 3.94 57.80 15.35
C ALA A 712 4.04 59.32 15.44
N GLY A 713 4.36 59.83 16.63
CA GLY A 713 4.31 61.25 16.93
C GLY A 713 3.91 61.46 18.38
N TRP A 714 3.78 62.72 18.78
CA TRP A 714 3.32 63.08 20.11
C TRP A 714 1.86 63.54 20.06
N SER A 715 1.14 63.41 21.18
CA SER A 715 -0.17 64.02 21.41
C SER A 715 -0.13 64.91 22.66
N PRO A 716 -0.47 66.19 22.54
CA PRO A 716 -0.65 66.93 21.29
C PRO A 716 0.60 66.85 20.39
N SER A 717 0.45 67.13 19.09
CA SER A 717 1.61 67.21 18.18
C SER A 717 2.62 68.21 18.73
N VAL A 718 3.90 67.89 18.62
CA VAL A 718 4.92 68.81 19.12
C VAL A 718 4.89 70.08 18.29
N GLU A 719 4.47 71.13 18.96
CA GLU A 719 4.44 72.46 18.42
C GLU A 719 5.55 73.28 19.07
N LYS A 720 5.79 74.45 18.50
CA LYS A 720 6.72 75.39 19.10
C LYS A 720 6.26 75.70 20.52
N VAL A 721 7.20 75.74 21.45
CA VAL A 721 6.92 76.06 22.84
C VAL A 721 6.29 77.45 22.92
N THR A 722 5.03 77.52 23.33
CA THR A 722 4.33 78.79 23.63
C THR A 722 4.02 78.99 25.12
N GLY A 723 4.21 77.93 25.89
CA GLY A 723 3.92 77.83 27.31
C GLY A 723 4.47 76.52 27.88
N ASN A 724 4.18 76.21 29.15
CA ASN A 724 4.45 74.87 29.67
C ASN A 724 3.59 73.86 28.90
N ALA A 725 4.19 72.74 28.49
CA ALA A 725 3.51 71.75 27.65
C ALA A 725 3.79 70.33 28.12
N GLU A 726 2.82 69.44 27.91
CA GLU A 726 2.98 68.01 28.12
C GLU A 726 2.69 67.28 26.81
N TYR A 727 3.51 66.30 26.47
CA TYR A 727 3.43 65.53 25.24
C TYR A 727 3.43 64.05 25.57
N THR A 728 2.42 63.33 25.08
CA THR A 728 2.30 61.89 25.23
C THR A 728 2.62 61.20 23.92
N ALA A 729 3.64 60.34 23.91
CA ALA A 729 4.01 59.59 22.73
C ALA A 729 2.83 58.75 22.24
N GLN A 730 2.47 58.94 20.98
CA GLN A 730 1.51 58.14 20.25
C GLN A 730 2.27 57.10 19.45
N TYR A 731 1.61 55.97 19.24
CA TYR A 731 2.19 54.83 18.58
C TYR A 731 1.28 54.37 17.48
N THR A 732 1.85 54.10 16.32
CA THR A 732 1.22 53.22 15.36
C THR A 732 1.51 51.83 15.87
N THR A 733 0.45 51.21 16.37
CA THR A 733 0.50 49.82 16.77
C THR A 733 0.45 48.98 15.52
N GLN A 734 1.60 48.50 15.09
CA GLN A 734 1.62 47.47 14.08
C GLN A 734 1.47 46.15 14.80
N ARG A 735 0.30 45.53 14.63
CA ARG A 735 0.11 44.14 15.02
C ARG A 735 1.12 43.34 14.19
N LEU A 736 1.91 42.51 14.87
CA LEU A 736 3.08 41.92 14.24
C LEU A 736 2.68 41.19 12.94
N ASP A 737 1.52 40.53 12.91
CA ASP A 737 0.90 39.85 11.75
C ASP A 737 0.69 40.71 10.48
N SER A 738 0.73 42.04 10.56
CA SER A 738 0.65 42.95 9.41
C SER A 738 2.01 43.37 8.83
N LEU A 739 3.11 43.02 9.48
CA LEU A 739 4.45 43.19 8.92
C LEU A 739 4.63 42.20 7.78
N THR A 740 5.21 42.65 6.66
CA THR A 740 5.67 41.73 5.61
C THR A 740 7.19 41.75 5.56
N PHE A 741 7.79 40.59 5.37
CA PHE A 741 9.24 40.42 5.26
C PHE A 741 9.61 39.87 3.90
N ALA A 742 10.75 40.33 3.40
CA ALA A 742 11.35 39.82 2.20
C ALA A 742 11.93 38.43 2.51
N VAL A 743 11.36 37.43 1.85
CA VAL A 743 11.90 36.08 1.82
C VAL A 743 12.57 35.88 0.47
N ILE A 744 13.86 35.57 0.54
CA ILE A 744 14.71 35.38 -0.62
C ILE A 744 14.90 33.88 -0.83
N PHE A 745 14.59 33.38 -2.02
CA PHE A 745 14.85 32.00 -2.40
C PHE A 745 15.97 31.96 -3.43
N ASP A 746 17.12 31.40 -3.06
CA ASP A 746 18.21 31.15 -4.00
C ASP A 746 18.08 29.73 -4.54
N VAL A 747 17.85 29.63 -5.86
CA VAL A 747 17.68 28.37 -6.56
C VAL A 747 18.67 28.34 -7.71
N ARG A 748 19.64 27.40 -7.66
CA ARG A 748 20.61 27.16 -8.75
C ARG A 748 21.39 28.40 -9.19
N GLY A 749 21.66 29.33 -8.26
CA GLY A 749 22.37 30.58 -8.52
C GLY A 749 21.49 31.74 -9.00
N GLU A 750 20.19 31.51 -9.19
CA GLU A 750 19.19 32.55 -9.38
C GLU A 750 18.54 32.93 -8.05
N THR A 751 18.22 34.21 -7.88
CA THR A 751 17.63 34.73 -6.65
C THR A 751 16.22 35.22 -6.91
N TYR A 752 15.27 34.68 -6.17
CA TYR A 752 13.85 35.02 -6.22
C TYR A 752 13.46 35.78 -4.97
N TYR A 753 12.62 36.81 -5.13
CA TYR A 753 12.14 37.66 -4.05
C TYR A 753 10.64 37.47 -3.86
N ARG A 754 10.21 37.21 -2.63
CA ARG A 754 8.80 37.13 -2.21
C ARG A 754 8.60 37.91 -0.93
N THR A 755 7.37 38.31 -0.66
CA THR A 755 6.96 38.99 0.58
C THR A 755 5.88 38.17 1.26
N TYR A 756 6.09 37.86 2.54
CA TYR A 756 5.15 37.11 3.39
C TYR A 756 4.85 37.91 4.64
N SER A 757 3.67 37.71 5.22
CA SER A 757 3.27 38.35 6.47
C SER A 757 3.99 37.71 7.66
N TYR A 758 4.11 38.43 8.77
CA TYR A 758 4.70 37.91 10.00
C TYR A 758 3.89 36.72 10.53
N GLY A 759 4.58 35.63 10.83
CA GLY A 759 3.97 34.38 11.24
C GLY A 759 3.52 33.48 10.08
N ASP A 760 3.51 33.97 8.84
CA ASP A 760 3.24 33.13 7.68
C ASP A 760 4.33 32.07 7.53
N MET A 761 3.93 30.87 7.13
CA MET A 761 4.87 29.84 6.68
C MET A 761 5.22 30.13 5.21
N PRO A 762 6.49 30.41 4.87
CA PRO A 762 6.87 30.75 3.51
C PRO A 762 6.80 29.50 2.61
N ARG A 763 6.28 29.65 1.39
CA ARG A 763 6.15 28.57 0.39
C ARG A 763 6.62 29.06 -0.98
N PHE A 764 7.49 28.32 -1.64
CA PHE A 764 8.04 28.68 -2.95
C PHE A 764 8.08 27.48 -3.88
N ASP A 765 7.23 27.53 -4.92
CA ASP A 765 7.02 26.43 -5.86
C ASP A 765 7.32 26.86 -7.32
N ASP A 766 7.85 28.07 -7.52
CA ASP A 766 8.06 28.68 -8.83
C ASP A 766 9.35 28.21 -9.54
N PHE A 767 9.74 26.97 -9.29
CA PHE A 767 10.83 26.31 -9.98
C PHE A 767 10.50 24.83 -10.18
N GLU A 768 11.03 24.25 -11.24
CA GLU A 768 10.98 22.81 -11.43
C GLU A 768 11.83 22.16 -10.34
N HIS A 769 11.21 21.39 -9.45
CA HIS A 769 11.86 20.91 -8.22
C HIS A 769 13.06 20.03 -8.56
N ASP A 770 12.96 19.22 -9.60
CA ASP A 770 14.04 18.36 -10.04
C ASP A 770 14.57 18.83 -11.41
N TYR A 771 15.84 18.53 -11.71
CA TYR A 771 16.41 18.84 -13.02
C TYR A 771 17.52 17.90 -13.40
N VAL A 772 17.78 17.79 -14.71
CA VAL A 772 18.86 16.99 -15.26
C VAL A 772 19.95 17.89 -15.82
N TRP A 773 21.18 17.69 -15.36
CA TRP A 773 22.34 18.41 -15.88
C TRP A 773 23.58 17.54 -15.85
N GLY A 774 24.29 17.46 -16.99
CA GLY A 774 25.57 16.73 -17.09
C GLY A 774 25.49 15.23 -16.82
N GLY A 775 24.34 14.58 -17.08
CA GLY A 775 24.14 13.15 -16.80
C GLY A 775 23.74 12.82 -15.37
N TYR A 776 23.31 13.83 -14.60
CA TYR A 776 22.85 13.69 -13.22
C TYR A 776 21.44 14.26 -13.08
N ARG A 777 20.59 13.61 -12.28
CA ARG A 777 19.35 14.19 -11.77
C ARG A 777 19.65 14.85 -10.44
N TYR A 778 19.17 16.06 -10.25
CA TYR A 778 19.32 16.81 -9.01
C TYR A 778 17.94 16.95 -8.39
N VAL A 779 17.70 16.23 -7.30
CA VAL A 779 16.41 16.19 -6.62
C VAL A 779 16.37 17.23 -5.51
N PHE A 780 15.33 18.04 -5.47
CA PHE A 780 15.20 19.05 -4.42
C PHE A 780 14.94 18.40 -3.06
N THR A 781 15.83 18.63 -2.09
CA THR A 781 15.75 18.03 -0.74
C THR A 781 15.25 19.00 0.32
N GLY A 782 14.86 20.21 -0.08
CA GLY A 782 14.35 21.24 0.82
C GLY A 782 15.24 22.47 0.86
N TRP A 783 14.97 23.33 1.83
CA TRP A 783 15.62 24.62 1.98
C TRP A 783 16.66 24.61 3.08
N THR A 784 17.71 25.42 2.94
CA THR A 784 18.62 25.78 4.03
C THR A 784 18.63 27.29 4.27
N PRO A 785 18.33 27.74 5.51
CA PRO A 785 17.78 26.95 6.62
C PRO A 785 16.42 26.31 6.30
N SER A 786 15.95 25.35 7.08
CA SER A 786 14.59 24.80 6.89
C SER A 786 13.56 25.92 7.02
N LEU A 787 12.49 25.86 6.23
CA LEU A 787 11.44 26.86 6.25
C LEU A 787 10.85 26.97 7.66
N SER A 788 10.74 28.20 8.16
CA SER A 788 10.12 28.51 9.44
C SER A 788 9.22 29.73 9.31
N MET A 789 8.34 29.93 10.30
CA MET A 789 7.49 31.12 10.38
C MET A 789 8.31 32.39 10.18
N VAL A 790 7.82 33.25 9.29
CA VAL A 790 8.49 34.49 8.93
C VAL A 790 8.40 35.47 10.10
N THR A 791 9.55 35.82 10.69
CA THR A 791 9.63 36.79 11.79
C THR A 791 10.59 37.95 11.51
N ASP A 792 11.44 37.79 10.49
CA ASP A 792 12.33 38.80 9.89
C ASP A 792 12.58 38.44 8.41
N ASN A 793 13.33 39.29 7.69
CA ASN A 793 13.85 38.98 6.36
C ASN A 793 14.76 37.74 6.43
N VAL A 794 14.51 36.76 5.57
CA VAL A 794 15.24 35.49 5.58
C VAL A 794 15.59 35.05 4.17
N ARG A 795 16.73 34.39 4.02
CA ARG A 795 17.21 33.82 2.76
C ARG A 795 17.26 32.31 2.89
N TYR A 796 16.60 31.63 1.98
CA TYR A 796 16.57 30.18 1.84
C TYR A 796 17.31 29.78 0.58
N THR A 797 18.28 28.89 0.70
CA THR A 797 18.95 28.27 -0.45
C THR A 797 18.34 26.91 -0.71
N ALA A 798 17.94 26.65 -1.95
CA ALA A 798 17.44 25.35 -2.35
C ALA A 798 18.58 24.33 -2.32
N ASN A 799 18.39 23.24 -1.59
CA ASN A 799 19.29 22.11 -1.59
C ASN A 799 18.86 21.11 -2.65
N PHE A 800 19.86 20.57 -3.33
CA PHE A 800 19.65 19.50 -4.28
C PHE A 800 20.55 18.33 -3.92
N GLU A 801 19.97 17.15 -3.83
CA GLU A 801 20.71 15.90 -3.79
C GLU A 801 21.01 15.46 -5.21
N LYS A 802 22.28 15.15 -5.45
CA LYS A 802 22.79 14.77 -6.76
C LYS A 802 22.68 13.26 -6.93
N MET A 803 21.88 12.83 -7.89
CA MET A 803 21.65 11.44 -8.28
C MET A 803 22.31 11.14 -9.63
N PHE A 804 22.87 9.95 -9.76
CA PHE A 804 23.44 9.47 -11.01
C PHE A 804 22.32 8.88 -11.88
N LEU A 805 22.28 9.26 -13.15
CA LEU A 805 21.37 8.66 -14.11
C LEU A 805 22.04 7.45 -14.76
N ILE A 806 21.35 6.32 -14.73
CA ILE A 806 21.80 5.06 -15.34
C ILE A 806 20.88 4.77 -16.54
N PRO A 807 21.41 4.48 -17.74
CA PRO A 807 20.56 4.20 -18.90
C PRO A 807 19.60 3.02 -18.66
N ALA A 808 18.33 3.17 -19.03
CA ALA A 808 17.26 2.20 -18.84
C ALA A 808 16.25 2.21 -20.01
N GLY A 809 15.43 1.17 -20.14
CA GLY A 809 14.50 0.99 -21.26
C GLY A 809 15.13 0.24 -22.44
N GLU A 810 14.31 -0.29 -23.36
CA GLU A 810 14.79 -1.17 -24.45
C GLU A 810 15.84 -0.50 -25.35
N ASP A 811 15.67 0.79 -25.63
CA ASP A 811 16.59 1.60 -26.43
C ASP A 811 17.60 2.37 -25.56
N PHE A 812 17.55 2.21 -24.23
CA PHE A 812 18.36 2.95 -23.24
C PHE A 812 18.24 4.49 -23.35
N ASP A 813 17.13 4.97 -23.90
CA ASP A 813 16.80 6.39 -24.05
C ASP A 813 16.26 7.02 -22.75
N LYS A 814 15.72 6.17 -21.87
CA LYS A 814 15.30 6.52 -20.52
C LYS A 814 16.43 6.32 -19.52
N SER A 815 16.21 6.80 -18.30
CA SER A 815 17.21 6.73 -17.24
C SER A 815 16.61 6.30 -15.92
N ALA A 816 17.26 5.36 -15.26
CA ALA A 816 17.03 4.94 -13.88
C ALA A 816 17.81 5.83 -12.90
N ASP A 817 17.23 6.02 -11.73
CA ASP A 817 17.85 6.75 -10.63
C ASP A 817 18.71 5.79 -9.80
N MET A 818 19.97 6.17 -9.53
CA MET A 818 20.82 5.43 -8.58
C MET A 818 20.91 6.17 -7.23
N ILE A 819 20.38 5.53 -6.19
CA ILE A 819 20.42 5.94 -4.79
C ILE A 819 21.60 5.22 -4.11
N VAL A 820 22.44 5.96 -3.38
CA VAL A 820 23.63 5.39 -2.72
C VAL A 820 23.49 5.52 -1.20
N THR A 821 23.54 4.38 -0.51
CA THR A 821 23.53 4.30 0.96
C THR A 821 24.85 3.73 1.47
N LYS A 822 25.03 3.67 2.79
CA LYS A 822 26.21 3.02 3.40
C LYS A 822 26.30 1.52 3.11
N THR A 823 25.19 0.88 2.77
CA THR A 823 25.09 -0.59 2.66
C THR A 823 24.78 -1.06 1.24
N ALA A 824 24.20 -0.22 0.40
CA ALA A 824 23.75 -0.58 -0.94
C ALA A 824 23.83 0.57 -1.95
N HIS A 825 24.06 0.23 -3.22
CA HIS A 825 23.71 1.06 -4.37
C HIS A 825 22.40 0.53 -4.93
N THR A 826 21.34 1.34 -4.92
CA THR A 826 20.02 0.95 -5.41
C THR A 826 19.73 1.66 -6.71
N VAL A 827 19.42 0.92 -7.77
CA VAL A 827 19.00 1.47 -9.06
C VAL A 827 17.50 1.26 -9.20
N LYS A 828 16.74 2.34 -9.38
CA LYS A 828 15.28 2.30 -9.42
C LYS A 828 14.74 2.86 -10.74
N THR A 829 13.84 2.11 -11.36
CA THR A 829 13.15 2.51 -12.59
C THR A 829 11.86 1.72 -12.80
N ASP A 830 10.87 2.33 -13.45
CA ASP A 830 9.66 1.64 -13.91
C ASP A 830 9.91 0.81 -15.17
N GLU A 831 11.10 0.94 -15.77
CA GLU A 831 11.53 0.11 -16.89
C GLU A 831 12.01 -1.26 -16.43
N TYR A 832 11.80 -2.26 -17.27
CA TYR A 832 12.18 -3.63 -16.96
C TYR A 832 13.62 -4.00 -17.36
N ILE A 833 14.36 -3.08 -17.97
CA ILE A 833 15.75 -3.29 -18.41
C ILE A 833 16.64 -2.09 -18.05
N VAL A 834 17.86 -2.38 -17.59
CA VAL A 834 18.85 -1.36 -17.18
C VAL A 834 20.28 -1.74 -17.58
N ASP A 835 21.09 -0.75 -17.97
CA ASP A 835 22.55 -0.87 -18.09
C ASP A 835 23.20 -0.67 -16.71
N ALA A 836 23.32 -1.75 -15.94
CA ALA A 836 23.88 -1.69 -14.58
C ALA A 836 25.42 -1.55 -14.56
N SER A 837 26.10 -1.42 -15.70
CA SER A 837 27.56 -1.37 -15.79
C SER A 837 28.20 -0.32 -14.87
N TYR A 838 27.56 0.85 -14.74
CA TYR A 838 28.03 1.91 -13.87
C TYR A 838 27.76 1.61 -12.38
N ALA A 839 26.56 1.12 -12.06
CA ALA A 839 26.18 0.77 -10.70
C ALA A 839 27.06 -0.34 -10.10
N VAL A 840 27.37 -1.37 -10.91
CA VAL A 840 28.27 -2.46 -10.50
C VAL A 840 29.65 -1.91 -10.11
N LYS A 841 30.21 -0.98 -10.89
CA LYS A 841 31.53 -0.39 -10.59
C LYS A 841 31.54 0.42 -9.31
N GLU A 842 30.52 1.24 -9.09
CA GLU A 842 30.44 2.07 -7.88
C GLU A 842 30.14 1.21 -6.64
N ALA A 843 29.27 0.19 -6.74
CA ALA A 843 29.00 -0.75 -5.66
C ALA A 843 30.26 -1.55 -5.26
N LEU A 844 31.06 -2.00 -6.23
CA LEU A 844 32.34 -2.66 -6.00
C LEU A 844 33.36 -1.74 -5.31
N LYS A 845 33.45 -0.49 -5.77
CA LYS A 845 34.37 0.52 -5.20
C LYS A 845 34.01 0.85 -3.75
N ALA A 846 32.73 0.85 -3.42
CA ALA A 846 32.22 1.13 -2.08
C ALA A 846 32.11 -0.12 -1.19
N ASN A 847 32.32 -1.33 -1.74
CA ASN A 847 32.16 -2.61 -1.04
C ASN A 847 30.75 -2.79 -0.44
N THR A 848 29.74 -2.49 -1.24
CA THR A 848 28.30 -2.56 -0.89
C THR A 848 27.55 -3.54 -1.80
N GLN A 849 26.34 -3.94 -1.42
CA GLN A 849 25.46 -4.70 -2.33
C GLN A 849 24.89 -3.82 -3.45
N LEU A 850 24.42 -4.43 -4.53
CA LEU A 850 23.66 -3.77 -5.60
C LEU A 850 22.20 -4.23 -5.52
N VAL A 851 21.28 -3.29 -5.50
CA VAL A 851 19.84 -3.54 -5.55
C VAL A 851 19.29 -2.94 -6.83
N LEU A 852 18.55 -3.71 -7.61
CA LEU A 852 17.90 -3.26 -8.85
C LEU A 852 16.38 -3.39 -8.67
N GLU A 853 15.69 -2.27 -8.61
CA GLU A 853 14.23 -2.18 -8.59
C GLU A 853 13.74 -1.86 -10.01
N LEU A 854 13.31 -2.88 -10.75
CA LEU A 854 12.91 -2.79 -12.16
C LEU A 854 11.43 -3.13 -12.31
N GLY A 855 10.61 -2.14 -12.69
CA GLY A 855 9.18 -2.35 -12.94
C GLY A 855 8.44 -3.02 -11.77
N GLY A 856 8.82 -2.67 -10.54
CA GLY A 856 8.26 -3.21 -9.29
C GLY A 856 8.92 -4.49 -8.77
N ALA A 857 9.72 -5.19 -9.57
CA ALA A 857 10.50 -6.35 -9.13
C ALA A 857 11.87 -5.93 -8.60
N VAL A 858 12.38 -6.66 -7.60
CA VAL A 858 13.65 -6.33 -6.93
C VAL A 858 14.66 -7.45 -7.14
N MET A 859 15.89 -7.10 -7.48
CA MET A 859 17.02 -8.02 -7.51
C MET A 859 18.10 -7.52 -6.55
N THR A 860 18.49 -8.34 -5.59
CA THR A 860 19.56 -8.04 -4.64
C THR A 860 20.78 -8.91 -4.92
N ILE A 861 21.88 -8.25 -5.26
CA ILE A 861 23.15 -8.87 -5.64
C ILE A 861 24.18 -8.51 -4.58
N ASP A 862 24.68 -9.51 -3.86
CA ASP A 862 25.67 -9.29 -2.81
C ASP A 862 27.05 -8.91 -3.38
N ASN A 863 27.88 -8.34 -2.51
CA ASN A 863 29.21 -7.88 -2.88
C ASN A 863 30.13 -9.03 -3.37
N ALA A 864 29.97 -10.26 -2.85
CA ALA A 864 30.78 -11.40 -3.28
C ALA A 864 30.46 -11.79 -4.73
N THR A 865 29.18 -11.77 -5.10
CA THR A 865 28.67 -12.02 -6.45
C THR A 865 29.16 -10.94 -7.39
N LEU A 866 29.04 -9.66 -7.01
CA LEU A 866 29.49 -8.51 -7.81
C LEU A 866 30.97 -8.61 -8.20
N GLN A 867 31.84 -9.12 -7.33
CA GLN A 867 33.29 -9.26 -7.62
C GLN A 867 33.59 -10.21 -8.78
N THR A 868 32.65 -11.10 -9.10
CA THR A 868 32.77 -12.08 -10.19
C THR A 868 32.05 -11.64 -11.46
N MET A 869 31.27 -10.55 -11.41
CA MET A 869 30.49 -10.06 -12.54
C MET A 869 31.34 -9.30 -13.56
N PRO A 870 31.00 -9.37 -14.85
CA PRO A 870 31.61 -8.51 -15.85
C PRO A 870 31.27 -7.04 -15.61
N ASN A 871 32.26 -6.17 -15.85
CA ASN A 871 32.14 -4.71 -15.72
C ASN A 871 31.05 -4.08 -16.60
N ALA A 872 30.58 -4.82 -17.62
CA ALA A 872 29.48 -4.40 -18.45
C ALA A 872 28.40 -5.48 -18.47
N CYS A 873 27.24 -5.16 -17.89
CA CYS A 873 26.12 -6.07 -17.77
C CYS A 873 24.80 -5.31 -17.83
N TYR A 874 23.87 -5.86 -18.61
CA TYR A 874 22.47 -5.45 -18.64
C TYR A 874 21.65 -6.43 -17.84
N PHE A 875 20.67 -5.91 -17.12
CA PHE A 875 19.69 -6.71 -16.39
C PHE A 875 18.33 -6.45 -16.97
N ARG A 876 17.59 -7.53 -17.24
CA ARG A 876 16.19 -7.49 -17.61
C ARG A 876 15.40 -8.35 -16.64
N LEU A 877 14.31 -7.80 -16.12
CA LEU A 877 13.32 -8.54 -15.34
C LEU A 877 11.95 -8.02 -15.70
N MET A 878 11.23 -8.73 -16.57
CA MET A 878 9.95 -8.26 -17.11
C MET A 878 8.84 -9.32 -16.98
N PRO A 879 7.58 -8.92 -16.73
CA PRO A 879 6.46 -9.82 -16.80
C PRO A 879 6.19 -10.26 -18.25
N MET A 880 5.82 -11.52 -18.43
CA MET A 880 5.55 -12.16 -19.73
C MET A 880 4.12 -12.71 -19.83
N GLY A 881 3.30 -12.44 -18.81
CA GLY A 881 1.95 -12.96 -18.62
C GLY A 881 1.71 -13.25 -17.13
N ASP A 882 0.53 -13.77 -16.80
CA ASP A 882 0.17 -14.09 -15.41
C ASP A 882 1.18 -15.10 -14.82
N LEU A 883 1.74 -14.73 -13.68
CA LEU A 883 2.70 -15.55 -12.93
C LEU A 883 3.95 -15.98 -13.75
N MET A 884 4.26 -15.30 -14.86
CA MET A 884 5.41 -15.59 -15.70
C MET A 884 6.30 -14.36 -15.88
N TRP A 885 7.60 -14.55 -15.67
CA TRP A 885 8.60 -13.50 -15.75
C TRP A 885 9.79 -13.95 -16.59
N ARG A 886 10.43 -13.01 -17.28
CA ARG A 886 11.70 -13.23 -17.96
C ARG A 886 12.80 -12.52 -17.21
N PHE A 887 13.80 -13.27 -16.78
CA PHE A 887 15.01 -12.77 -16.15
C PHE A 887 16.20 -12.98 -17.08
N GLU A 888 16.90 -11.91 -17.45
CA GLU A 888 18.09 -11.99 -18.28
C GLU A 888 19.21 -11.12 -17.69
N ILE A 889 20.42 -11.68 -17.69
CA ILE A 889 21.66 -10.92 -17.46
C ILE A 889 22.52 -11.12 -18.69
N THR A 890 22.83 -10.03 -19.40
CA THR A 890 23.62 -10.09 -20.63
C THR A 890 24.80 -9.14 -20.58
N ASP A 891 25.85 -9.43 -21.35
CA ASP A 891 26.95 -8.50 -21.58
C ASP A 891 26.64 -7.51 -22.71
N ARG A 892 27.62 -6.66 -23.07
CA ARG A 892 27.52 -5.69 -24.19
C ARG A 892 27.22 -6.30 -25.56
N GLU A 893 27.49 -7.59 -25.73
CA GLU A 893 27.26 -8.31 -26.98
C GLU A 893 25.92 -9.07 -26.96
N GLY A 894 25.14 -8.93 -25.88
CA GLY A 894 23.86 -9.62 -25.68
C GLY A 894 24.03 -11.08 -25.24
N LYS A 895 25.23 -11.49 -24.83
CA LYS A 895 25.49 -12.87 -24.40
C LYS A 895 25.14 -13.06 -22.94
N ALA A 896 24.45 -14.15 -22.61
CA ALA A 896 24.05 -14.48 -21.25
C ALA A 896 25.26 -14.59 -20.30
N VAL A 897 25.12 -14.00 -19.11
CA VAL A 897 26.09 -13.99 -18.03
C VAL A 897 25.57 -14.89 -16.91
N SER A 898 26.40 -15.83 -16.47
CA SER A 898 26.11 -16.68 -15.30
C SER A 898 26.83 -16.12 -14.07
N LEU A 899 26.12 -16.07 -12.94
CA LEU A 899 26.66 -15.55 -11.68
C LEU A 899 27.33 -16.65 -10.84
N ALA A 900 28.29 -16.27 -9.99
CA ALA A 900 28.99 -17.21 -9.12
C ALA A 900 28.10 -17.79 -8.00
N SER A 901 27.04 -17.08 -7.63
CA SER A 901 26.10 -17.42 -6.55
C SER A 901 24.69 -16.95 -6.91
N ASP A 902 23.70 -17.57 -6.26
CA ASP A 902 22.30 -17.19 -6.43
C ASP A 902 22.06 -15.79 -5.87
N ILE A 903 21.36 -14.97 -6.64
CA ILE A 903 20.90 -13.65 -6.21
C ILE A 903 19.47 -13.77 -5.70
N LEU A 904 19.08 -12.86 -4.82
CA LEU A 904 17.70 -12.78 -4.35
C LEU A 904 16.89 -12.01 -5.40
N VAL A 905 15.80 -12.61 -5.88
CA VAL A 905 14.84 -11.96 -6.78
C VAL A 905 13.47 -11.95 -6.11
N GLU A 906 12.88 -10.78 -6.05
CA GLU A 906 11.60 -10.49 -5.42
C GLU A 906 10.62 -10.06 -6.51
N LEU A 907 9.61 -10.87 -6.77
CA LEU A 907 8.63 -10.62 -7.83
C LEU A 907 7.31 -10.18 -7.18
N PRO A 908 6.76 -9.01 -7.57
CA PRO A 908 5.44 -8.60 -7.11
C PRO A 908 4.38 -9.53 -7.71
N LEU A 909 3.42 -9.93 -6.89
CA LEU A 909 2.23 -10.66 -7.29
C LEU A 909 1.09 -9.65 -7.47
N THR A 910 0.32 -9.75 -8.55
CA THR A 910 -0.58 -8.67 -8.99
C THR A 910 -1.96 -8.66 -8.33
N ASP A 911 -2.32 -9.65 -7.50
CA ASP A 911 -3.65 -9.72 -6.86
C ASP A 911 -3.58 -10.32 -5.43
N GLU A 912 -4.17 -9.60 -4.46
CA GLU A 912 -4.13 -9.86 -3.01
C GLU A 912 -4.87 -11.16 -2.56
N GLU A 913 -5.69 -11.80 -3.41
CA GLU A 913 -6.69 -12.77 -2.92
C GLU A 913 -6.62 -14.23 -3.44
N GLU A 914 -5.88 -14.60 -4.49
CA GLU A 914 -6.10 -15.94 -5.10
C GLU A 914 -5.11 -17.07 -4.77
N ASN A 915 -3.92 -16.80 -4.22
CA ASN A 915 -2.89 -17.87 -4.15
C ASN A 915 -2.33 -18.23 -2.76
N GLY A 916 -2.69 -17.52 -1.69
CA GLY A 916 -2.40 -17.92 -0.29
C GLY A 916 -0.94 -18.32 0.02
N GLY A 917 0.03 -17.86 -0.77
CA GLY A 917 1.44 -18.26 -0.69
C GLY A 917 1.78 -19.67 -1.19
N ARG A 918 0.87 -20.36 -1.87
CA ARG A 918 1.04 -21.73 -2.40
C ARG A 918 1.44 -21.72 -3.86
N LEU A 919 2.68 -21.34 -4.13
CA LEU A 919 3.26 -21.33 -5.47
C LEU A 919 4.42 -22.33 -5.55
N ASN A 920 4.49 -23.07 -6.65
CA ASN A 920 5.72 -23.71 -7.12
C ASN A 920 6.41 -22.79 -8.12
N ALA A 921 7.72 -22.65 -8.04
CA ALA A 921 8.49 -21.87 -9.00
C ALA A 921 9.32 -22.77 -9.92
N TYR A 922 9.44 -22.34 -11.17
CA TYR A 922 10.21 -23.02 -12.20
C TYR A 922 11.09 -22.01 -12.93
N LEU A 923 12.38 -22.32 -13.13
CA LEU A 923 13.28 -21.60 -14.02
C LEU A 923 13.53 -22.46 -15.27
N ASP A 924 13.09 -21.99 -16.43
CA ASP A 924 13.11 -22.75 -17.71
C ASP A 924 12.54 -24.17 -17.58
N GLY A 925 11.49 -24.32 -16.77
CA GLY A 925 10.83 -25.60 -16.51
C GLY A 925 11.50 -26.47 -15.43
N THR A 926 12.62 -26.04 -14.86
CA THR A 926 13.28 -26.71 -13.73
C THR A 926 12.77 -26.15 -12.41
N ALA A 927 12.27 -27.00 -11.50
CA ALA A 927 11.76 -26.57 -10.22
C ALA A 927 12.83 -25.83 -9.39
N THR A 928 12.46 -24.69 -8.81
CA THR A 928 13.30 -23.89 -7.92
C THR A 928 12.55 -23.52 -6.64
N SER A 929 13.30 -23.17 -5.59
CA SER A 929 12.69 -22.76 -4.32
C SER A 929 12.06 -21.38 -4.46
N VAL A 930 10.81 -21.26 -3.99
CA VAL A 930 10.12 -19.99 -3.81
C VAL A 930 9.58 -19.93 -2.38
N SER A 931 9.70 -18.76 -1.77
CA SER A 931 8.94 -18.41 -0.58
C SER A 931 8.06 -17.22 -0.91
N VAL A 932 6.81 -17.24 -0.48
CA VAL A 932 5.89 -16.11 -0.66
C VAL A 932 5.64 -15.48 0.70
N HIS A 933 5.78 -14.16 0.77
CA HIS A 933 5.42 -13.36 1.94
C HIS A 933 4.66 -12.13 1.44
N ASP A 934 3.48 -11.91 2.02
CA ASP A 934 2.51 -10.92 1.53
C ASP A 934 2.27 -11.11 0.03
N ASP A 935 2.47 -10.07 -0.77
CA ASP A 935 2.29 -10.07 -2.24
C ASP A 935 3.61 -10.20 -3.01
N THR A 936 4.63 -10.81 -2.40
CA THR A 936 5.97 -10.93 -3.01
C THR A 936 6.45 -12.38 -3.01
N ALA A 937 6.83 -12.87 -4.20
CA ALA A 937 7.53 -14.13 -4.36
C ALA A 937 9.04 -13.91 -4.31
N TYR A 938 9.71 -14.59 -3.39
CA TYR A 938 11.16 -14.55 -3.19
C TYR A 938 11.78 -15.81 -3.79
N LEU A 939 12.65 -15.62 -4.78
CA LEU A 939 13.36 -16.68 -5.49
C LEU A 939 14.86 -16.47 -5.40
N ARG A 940 15.61 -17.57 -5.56
CA ARG A 940 17.07 -17.55 -5.64
C ARG A 940 17.53 -18.32 -6.86
N PHE A 941 18.24 -17.65 -7.75
CA PHE A 941 18.85 -18.25 -8.94
C PHE A 941 20.00 -17.36 -9.44
N LYS A 942 20.84 -17.92 -10.32
CA LYS A 942 22.07 -17.29 -10.83
C LYS A 942 22.16 -17.26 -12.37
N GLU A 943 21.15 -17.80 -13.05
CA GLU A 943 21.14 -18.01 -14.50
C GLU A 943 19.96 -17.27 -15.13
N THR A 944 20.19 -16.77 -16.35
CA THR A 944 19.14 -16.20 -17.21
C THR A 944 18.12 -17.29 -17.55
N GLY A 945 16.83 -16.95 -17.56
CA GLY A 945 15.76 -17.87 -17.93
C GLY A 945 14.35 -17.33 -17.75
N MET A 946 13.37 -18.16 -18.08
CA MET A 946 11.95 -17.92 -17.86
C MET A 946 11.53 -18.43 -16.49
N ILE A 947 11.03 -17.54 -15.65
CA ILE A 947 10.45 -17.87 -14.36
C ILE A 947 8.95 -18.12 -14.57
N SER A 948 8.46 -19.28 -14.16
CA SER A 948 7.03 -19.61 -14.11
C SER A 948 6.66 -19.95 -12.68
N LEU A 949 5.74 -19.19 -12.10
CA LEU A 949 5.09 -19.51 -10.84
C LEU A 949 3.78 -20.24 -11.15
N ARG A 950 3.51 -21.32 -10.42
CA ARG A 950 2.32 -22.15 -10.63
C ARG A 950 1.59 -22.35 -9.30
N PRO A 951 0.31 -21.96 -9.21
CA PRO A 951 -0.51 -22.26 -8.03
C PRO A 951 -0.63 -23.75 -7.79
N TYR A 952 -0.62 -24.14 -6.52
CA TYR A 952 -0.98 -25.48 -6.11
C TYR A 952 -2.03 -25.44 -4.98
N TYR A 953 -2.95 -26.38 -5.03
CA TYR A 953 -4.06 -26.51 -4.12
C TYR A 953 -4.06 -27.87 -3.44
N THR A 954 -4.72 -27.94 -2.28
CA THR A 954 -4.84 -29.16 -1.48
C THR A 954 -6.02 -30.02 -1.95
N LEU A 955 -5.85 -31.32 -1.85
CA LEU A 955 -6.89 -32.32 -2.06
C LEU A 955 -7.19 -32.98 -0.71
N THR A 956 -8.41 -32.77 -0.23
CA THR A 956 -8.96 -33.44 0.94
C THR A 956 -9.89 -34.55 0.48
N LEU A 957 -9.70 -35.77 1.00
CA LEU A 957 -10.58 -36.90 0.72
C LEU A 957 -11.41 -37.19 1.97
N GLU A 958 -12.73 -37.15 1.83
CA GLU A 958 -13.66 -37.42 2.92
C GLU A 958 -14.48 -38.68 2.63
N VAL A 959 -14.42 -39.64 3.53
CA VAL A 959 -15.07 -40.94 3.33
C VAL A 959 -16.12 -41.14 4.42
N LEU A 960 -17.38 -41.27 4.02
CA LEU A 960 -18.50 -41.50 4.93
C LEU A 960 -19.10 -42.88 4.66
N GLY A 961 -18.69 -43.89 5.43
CA GLY A 961 -19.25 -45.24 5.38
C GLY A 961 -18.21 -46.36 5.25
N ASN A 962 -18.57 -47.41 4.53
CA ASN A 962 -17.90 -48.73 4.50
C ASN A 962 -17.03 -48.89 3.24
N GLY A 963 -16.06 -48.01 3.06
CA GLY A 963 -15.10 -48.02 1.94
C GLY A 963 -13.97 -47.03 2.20
N ASP A 964 -13.10 -46.80 1.20
CA ASP A 964 -11.98 -45.85 1.29
C ASP A 964 -11.69 -45.18 -0.06
N LEU A 965 -11.06 -43.99 0.00
CA LEU A 965 -10.59 -43.21 -1.14
C LEU A 965 -9.12 -42.82 -0.93
N THR A 966 -8.28 -43.07 -1.94
CA THR A 966 -6.87 -42.66 -1.91
C THR A 966 -6.48 -41.90 -3.18
N ALA A 967 -5.49 -41.01 -3.06
CA ALA A 967 -4.83 -40.32 -4.15
C ALA A 967 -3.31 -40.48 -4.03
N GLU A 968 -2.57 -40.20 -5.11
CA GLU A 968 -1.10 -40.32 -5.13
C GLU A 968 -0.41 -39.30 -4.19
N LYS A 969 -1.01 -38.12 -4.04
CA LYS A 969 -0.54 -37.01 -3.20
C LYS A 969 -1.73 -36.17 -2.74
N ASP A 970 -1.49 -35.25 -1.82
CA ASP A 970 -2.48 -34.37 -1.19
C ASP A 970 -2.44 -32.92 -1.73
N THR A 971 -1.54 -32.64 -2.67
CA THR A 971 -1.38 -31.30 -3.29
C THR A 971 -1.11 -31.41 -4.78
N PHE A 972 -1.79 -30.59 -5.58
CA PHE A 972 -1.72 -30.62 -7.04
C PHE A 972 -1.66 -29.20 -7.61
N GLU A 973 -0.90 -29.02 -8.69
CA GLU A 973 -0.94 -27.78 -9.47
C GLU A 973 -2.28 -27.67 -10.21
N VAL A 974 -2.74 -26.44 -10.44
CA VAL A 974 -3.95 -26.20 -11.26
C VAL A 974 -3.80 -26.87 -12.62
N GLY A 975 -4.86 -27.57 -13.05
CA GLY A 975 -4.86 -28.31 -14.31
C GLY A 975 -4.16 -29.67 -14.26
N ALA A 976 -3.53 -30.05 -13.14
CA ALA A 976 -2.95 -31.38 -13.00
C ALA A 976 -4.05 -32.47 -12.95
N SER A 977 -3.78 -33.61 -13.57
CA SER A 977 -4.68 -34.76 -13.48
C SER A 977 -4.52 -35.46 -12.13
N VAL A 978 -5.62 -35.59 -11.41
CA VAL A 978 -5.71 -36.27 -10.11
C VAL A 978 -6.34 -37.64 -10.33
N LYS A 979 -5.64 -38.71 -9.95
CA LYS A 979 -6.16 -40.07 -9.97
C LYS A 979 -6.64 -40.49 -8.57
N LEU A 980 -7.90 -40.92 -8.49
CA LEU A 980 -8.50 -41.45 -7.26
C LEU A 980 -8.64 -42.96 -7.37
N ASN A 981 -8.24 -43.68 -6.32
CA ASN A 981 -8.50 -45.11 -6.19
C ASN A 981 -9.53 -45.34 -5.09
N THR A 982 -10.56 -46.15 -5.40
CA THR A 982 -11.62 -46.54 -4.47
C THR A 982 -11.39 -47.94 -3.93
N TYR A 983 -11.59 -48.12 -2.63
CA TYR A 983 -11.67 -49.43 -1.99
C TYR A 983 -13.08 -49.63 -1.43
N LEU A 984 -13.69 -50.79 -1.67
CA LEU A 984 -15.04 -51.12 -1.21
C LEU A 984 -14.96 -52.19 -0.13
N GLU A 985 -15.57 -51.98 1.03
CA GLU A 985 -15.75 -53.07 1.98
C GLU A 985 -16.77 -54.09 1.46
N GLN A 986 -16.63 -55.34 1.90
CA GLN A 986 -17.41 -56.46 1.39
C GLN A 986 -18.91 -56.24 1.65
N GLY A 987 -19.72 -56.34 0.59
CA GLY A 987 -21.16 -56.10 0.64
C GLY A 987 -21.60 -54.65 0.45
N TRP A 988 -20.70 -53.75 0.02
CA TRP A 988 -21.00 -52.35 -0.27
C TRP A 988 -20.63 -51.95 -1.71
N LYS A 989 -21.33 -50.95 -2.25
CA LYS A 989 -21.05 -50.32 -3.54
C LYS A 989 -20.93 -48.80 -3.38
N LEU A 990 -20.09 -48.16 -4.19
CA LEU A 990 -19.99 -46.70 -4.24
C LEU A 990 -21.33 -46.10 -4.69
N GLN A 991 -21.91 -45.23 -3.87
CA GLN A 991 -23.20 -44.60 -4.14
C GLN A 991 -23.01 -43.27 -4.89
N ALA A 992 -22.14 -42.40 -4.39
CA ALA A 992 -21.85 -41.12 -5.01
C ALA A 992 -20.44 -40.63 -4.65
N LEU A 993 -19.82 -39.92 -5.60
CA LEU A 993 -18.69 -39.03 -5.36
C LEU A 993 -19.15 -37.60 -5.53
N THR A 994 -18.78 -36.74 -4.60
CA THR A 994 -19.03 -35.30 -4.70
C THR A 994 -17.74 -34.52 -4.59
N ILE A 995 -17.63 -33.42 -5.33
CA ILE A 995 -16.51 -32.49 -5.28
C ILE A 995 -16.99 -31.11 -4.83
N SER A 996 -16.27 -30.52 -3.89
CA SER A 996 -16.42 -29.13 -3.47
C SER A 996 -15.08 -28.41 -3.70
N VAL A 997 -15.13 -27.16 -4.17
CA VAL A 997 -13.97 -26.29 -4.37
C VAL A 997 -14.10 -25.12 -3.39
N ASP A 998 -13.06 -24.87 -2.60
CA ASP A 998 -12.97 -23.84 -1.54
C ASP A 998 -14.13 -23.89 -0.52
N GLY A 999 -14.65 -25.08 -0.24
CA GLY A 999 -15.78 -25.27 0.67
C GLY A 999 -17.13 -24.80 0.11
N GLY A 1000 -17.22 -24.56 -1.20
CA GLY A 1000 -18.45 -24.26 -1.92
C GLY A 1000 -19.42 -25.45 -2.00
N GLU A 1001 -20.54 -25.28 -2.72
CA GLU A 1001 -21.54 -26.34 -2.86
C GLU A 1001 -20.96 -27.61 -3.50
N ALA A 1002 -21.17 -28.75 -2.83
CA ALA A 1002 -20.74 -30.05 -3.32
C ALA A 1002 -21.55 -30.45 -4.56
N SER A 1003 -20.84 -30.76 -5.65
CA SER A 1003 -21.42 -31.18 -6.93
C SER A 1003 -21.05 -32.63 -7.25
N ALA A 1004 -21.84 -33.32 -8.07
CA ALA A 1004 -21.56 -34.72 -8.43
C ALA A 1004 -20.26 -34.82 -9.26
N LEU A 1005 -19.29 -35.59 -8.76
CA LEU A 1005 -18.02 -35.83 -9.44
C LEU A 1005 -18.11 -37.09 -10.31
N THR A 1006 -17.96 -36.92 -11.62
CA THR A 1006 -17.84 -38.04 -12.56
C THR A 1006 -16.38 -38.22 -12.94
N LEU A 1007 -15.81 -39.39 -12.64
CA LEU A 1007 -14.43 -39.70 -12.98
C LEU A 1007 -14.35 -40.33 -14.37
N ALA A 1008 -13.54 -39.76 -15.26
CA ALA A 1008 -13.15 -40.41 -16.52
C ALA A 1008 -11.90 -41.27 -16.23
N ASP A 1009 -11.99 -42.58 -16.42
CA ASP A 1009 -10.93 -43.56 -16.12
C ASP A 1009 -10.33 -43.46 -14.69
N GLY A 1010 -11.14 -43.00 -13.71
CA GLY A 1010 -10.72 -42.81 -12.32
C GLY A 1010 -9.98 -41.49 -12.04
N THR A 1011 -10.05 -40.52 -12.96
CA THR A 1011 -9.35 -39.24 -12.84
C THR A 1011 -10.26 -38.01 -12.95
N PHE A 1012 -9.82 -36.89 -12.38
CA PHE A 1012 -10.35 -35.56 -12.62
C PHE A 1012 -9.22 -34.53 -12.76
N VAL A 1013 -9.53 -33.31 -13.17
CA VAL A 1013 -8.54 -32.21 -13.33
C VAL A 1013 -8.64 -31.28 -12.13
N MET A 1014 -7.51 -30.97 -11.50
CA MET A 1014 -7.47 -30.07 -10.35
C MET A 1014 -7.94 -28.66 -10.78
N PRO A 1015 -9.03 -28.14 -10.19
CA PRO A 1015 -9.51 -26.78 -10.41
C PRO A 1015 -8.63 -25.76 -9.68
N ASP A 1016 -8.97 -24.49 -9.87
CA ASP A 1016 -8.33 -23.34 -9.25
C ASP A 1016 -8.93 -23.09 -7.86
N GLY A 1017 -8.58 -23.95 -6.90
CA GLY A 1017 -9.11 -23.91 -5.53
C GLY A 1017 -8.87 -25.20 -4.74
N ASP A 1018 -8.94 -25.13 -3.40
CA ASP A 1018 -8.81 -26.29 -2.52
C ASP A 1018 -9.98 -27.25 -2.74
N VAL A 1019 -9.67 -28.51 -3.02
CA VAL A 1019 -10.68 -29.51 -3.39
C VAL A 1019 -10.96 -30.44 -2.24
N THR A 1020 -12.24 -30.63 -1.90
CA THR A 1020 -12.71 -31.74 -1.09
C THR A 1020 -13.50 -32.71 -1.95
N VAL A 1021 -13.06 -33.97 -2.00
CA VAL A 1021 -13.81 -35.07 -2.63
C VAL A 1021 -14.40 -35.96 -1.55
N SER A 1022 -15.73 -36.08 -1.52
CA SER A 1022 -16.44 -36.94 -0.57
C SER A 1022 -17.03 -38.19 -1.24
N ALA A 1023 -16.91 -39.36 -0.60
CA ALA A 1023 -17.55 -40.60 -1.02
C ALA A 1023 -18.65 -41.06 -0.05
N THR A 1024 -19.76 -41.53 -0.61
CA THR A 1024 -20.81 -42.25 0.13
C THR A 1024 -21.01 -43.65 -0.46
N PHE A 1025 -21.40 -44.61 0.39
CA PHE A 1025 -21.59 -46.01 0.01
C PHE A 1025 -22.99 -46.50 0.36
N ALA A 1026 -23.51 -47.42 -0.47
CA ALA A 1026 -24.76 -48.11 -0.25
C ALA A 1026 -24.53 -49.62 -0.16
N GLU A 1027 -25.39 -50.34 0.55
CA GLU A 1027 -25.35 -51.81 0.59
C GLU A 1027 -25.45 -52.37 -0.84
N ALA A 1028 -24.64 -53.38 -1.13
CA ALA A 1028 -24.70 -54.13 -2.37
C ALA A 1028 -25.94 -55.02 -2.35
N GLU A 1029 -26.67 -54.98 -3.45
CA GLU A 1029 -27.89 -55.74 -3.69
C GLU A 1029 -27.60 -56.76 -4.77
N TYR A 1030 -28.05 -58.00 -4.56
CA TYR A 1030 -27.83 -59.11 -5.47
C TYR A 1030 -29.16 -59.67 -5.95
N THR A 1031 -29.26 -59.89 -7.25
CA THR A 1031 -30.44 -60.48 -7.87
C THR A 1031 -30.32 -61.99 -7.82
N ILE A 1032 -31.27 -62.63 -7.13
CA ILE A 1032 -31.37 -64.08 -7.07
C ILE A 1032 -32.58 -64.53 -7.86
N ILE A 1033 -32.34 -65.42 -8.82
CA ILE A 1033 -33.35 -65.91 -9.74
C ILE A 1033 -33.48 -67.42 -9.58
N PHE A 1034 -34.70 -67.91 -9.43
CA PHE A 1034 -35.00 -69.34 -9.45
C PHE A 1034 -35.68 -69.68 -10.77
N MET A 1035 -35.17 -70.68 -11.48
CA MET A 1035 -35.66 -71.12 -12.79
C MET A 1035 -36.14 -72.57 -12.72
N ALA A 1036 -37.25 -72.91 -13.35
CA ALA A 1036 -37.67 -74.30 -13.55
C ALA A 1036 -38.27 -74.48 -14.95
N ASN A 1037 -37.88 -75.55 -15.64
CA ASN A 1037 -38.34 -75.87 -17.00
C ASN A 1037 -38.17 -74.72 -18.02
N GLY A 1038 -37.12 -73.91 -17.87
CA GLY A 1038 -36.82 -72.79 -18.76
C GLY A 1038 -37.62 -71.51 -18.48
N GLU A 1039 -38.48 -71.50 -17.47
CA GLU A 1039 -39.25 -70.34 -17.03
C GLU A 1039 -38.73 -69.80 -15.70
N GLU A 1040 -38.81 -68.48 -15.51
CA GLU A 1040 -38.49 -67.81 -14.25
C GLU A 1040 -39.60 -68.03 -13.24
N ILE A 1041 -39.24 -68.60 -12.09
CA ILE A 1041 -40.15 -68.97 -11.01
C ILE A 1041 -40.23 -67.87 -9.97
N SER A 1042 -39.08 -67.31 -9.61
CA SER A 1042 -38.99 -66.11 -8.78
C SER A 1042 -37.74 -65.31 -9.11
N ARG A 1043 -37.83 -64.00 -8.90
CA ARG A 1043 -36.72 -63.06 -8.95
C ARG A 1043 -36.89 -62.11 -7.80
N GLU A 1044 -35.91 -62.11 -6.91
CA GLU A 1044 -35.89 -61.24 -5.76
C GLU A 1044 -34.50 -60.64 -5.60
N VAL A 1045 -34.46 -59.44 -5.01
CA VAL A 1045 -33.22 -58.73 -4.71
C VAL A 1045 -32.96 -58.90 -3.23
N TYR A 1046 -31.78 -59.42 -2.90
CA TYR A 1046 -31.34 -59.70 -1.55
C TYR A 1046 -30.15 -58.81 -1.20
N ARG A 1047 -30.02 -58.45 0.07
CA ARG A 1047 -28.82 -57.77 0.58
C ARG A 1047 -27.69 -58.76 0.79
N TYR A 1048 -26.45 -58.25 0.84
CA TYR A 1048 -25.28 -59.09 1.11
C TYR A 1048 -25.43 -59.92 2.40
N GLY A 1049 -25.28 -61.24 2.30
CA GLY A 1049 -25.37 -62.20 3.41
C GLY A 1049 -26.80 -62.57 3.83
N GLU A 1050 -27.82 -62.02 3.19
CA GLU A 1050 -29.21 -62.36 3.49
C GLU A 1050 -29.54 -63.80 3.06
N ALA A 1051 -30.24 -64.54 3.91
CA ALA A 1051 -30.59 -65.93 3.63
C ALA A 1051 -31.63 -66.00 2.50
N VAL A 1052 -31.24 -66.61 1.38
CA VAL A 1052 -32.13 -66.82 0.24
C VAL A 1052 -33.14 -67.90 0.58
N THR A 1053 -34.43 -67.58 0.47
CA THR A 1053 -35.51 -68.56 0.66
C THR A 1053 -35.91 -69.12 -0.69
N ALA A 1054 -35.78 -70.44 -0.86
CA ALA A 1054 -36.22 -71.10 -2.08
C ALA A 1054 -37.76 -71.03 -2.21
N PRO A 1055 -38.31 -70.76 -3.41
CA PRO A 1055 -39.75 -70.73 -3.63
C PRO A 1055 -40.38 -72.12 -3.37
N ASP A 1056 -41.63 -72.12 -2.90
CA ASP A 1056 -42.39 -73.35 -2.71
C ASP A 1056 -42.61 -74.08 -4.04
N MET A 1057 -42.16 -75.32 -4.11
CA MET A 1057 -42.25 -76.16 -5.31
C MET A 1057 -43.44 -77.12 -5.29
N SER A 1058 -44.34 -77.01 -4.30
CA SER A 1058 -45.46 -77.95 -4.09
C SER A 1058 -46.35 -78.15 -5.33
N ASP A 1059 -46.60 -77.10 -6.12
CA ASP A 1059 -47.41 -77.17 -7.35
C ASP A 1059 -46.61 -77.59 -8.60
N ARG A 1060 -45.30 -77.79 -8.46
CA ARG A 1060 -44.35 -78.11 -9.54
C ARG A 1060 -43.43 -79.29 -9.18
N LEU A 1061 -43.85 -80.12 -8.23
CA LEU A 1061 -43.14 -81.32 -7.76
C LEU A 1061 -42.96 -82.37 -8.84
N SER A 1062 -43.82 -82.38 -9.87
CA SER A 1062 -43.62 -83.23 -11.03
C SER A 1062 -44.18 -82.63 -12.29
N TYR A 1063 -43.52 -82.86 -13.42
CA TYR A 1063 -44.09 -82.57 -14.74
C TYR A 1063 -44.00 -83.81 -15.62
N LYS A 1064 -44.88 -83.88 -16.62
CA LYS A 1064 -44.91 -84.97 -17.59
C LYS A 1064 -44.39 -84.48 -18.93
N ASP A 1065 -43.51 -85.28 -19.50
CA ASP A 1065 -43.07 -85.16 -20.87
C ASP A 1065 -43.28 -86.52 -21.55
N GLY A 1066 -44.35 -86.63 -22.33
CA GLY A 1066 -44.90 -87.91 -22.80
C GLY A 1066 -45.38 -88.82 -21.66
N ASP A 1067 -44.99 -90.11 -21.70
CA ASP A 1067 -45.36 -91.13 -20.70
C ASP A 1067 -44.42 -91.17 -19.48
N THR A 1068 -43.44 -90.28 -19.41
CA THR A 1068 -42.45 -90.22 -18.32
C THR A 1068 -42.81 -89.11 -17.34
N THR A 1069 -42.85 -89.46 -16.05
CA THR A 1069 -43.03 -88.48 -14.97
C THR A 1069 -41.66 -88.14 -14.37
N TYR A 1070 -41.36 -86.84 -14.34
CA TYR A 1070 -40.15 -86.29 -13.74
C TYR A 1070 -40.52 -85.61 -12.42
N THR A 1071 -39.82 -85.94 -11.34
CA THR A 1071 -40.08 -85.43 -9.98
C THR A 1071 -38.95 -84.48 -9.57
N PHE A 1072 -39.28 -83.33 -9.00
CA PHE A 1072 -38.29 -82.34 -8.54
C PHE A 1072 -37.36 -82.99 -7.50
N SER A 1073 -36.06 -82.95 -7.77
CA SER A 1073 -35.02 -83.57 -6.94
C SER A 1073 -34.14 -82.55 -6.20
N GLY A 1074 -34.39 -81.26 -6.40
CA GLY A 1074 -33.67 -80.16 -5.76
C GLY A 1074 -33.19 -79.11 -6.75
N TRP A 1075 -32.43 -78.14 -6.26
CA TRP A 1075 -31.78 -77.12 -7.10
C TRP A 1075 -30.44 -77.61 -7.64
N ASP A 1076 -29.97 -77.01 -8.72
CA ASP A 1076 -28.71 -77.35 -9.37
C ASP A 1076 -27.49 -77.18 -8.46
N MET A 1077 -27.56 -76.22 -7.54
CA MET A 1077 -26.62 -75.98 -6.46
C MET A 1077 -27.35 -75.68 -5.14
N THR A 1078 -26.67 -75.87 -4.01
CA THR A 1078 -27.22 -75.59 -2.68
C THR A 1078 -27.55 -74.11 -2.54
N VAL A 1079 -28.79 -73.80 -2.14
CA VAL A 1079 -29.21 -72.43 -1.89
C VAL A 1079 -28.40 -71.87 -0.72
N SER A 1080 -27.66 -70.80 -0.99
CA SER A 1080 -26.75 -70.14 -0.06
C SER A 1080 -27.13 -68.66 0.09
N PRO A 1081 -26.72 -67.99 1.18
CA PRO A 1081 -26.97 -66.57 1.36
C PRO A 1081 -26.46 -65.72 0.20
N ALA A 1082 -27.16 -64.63 -0.10
CA ALA A 1082 -26.90 -63.80 -1.26
C ALA A 1082 -25.54 -63.08 -1.14
N THR A 1083 -24.56 -63.46 -1.94
CA THR A 1083 -23.21 -62.86 -1.94
C THR A 1083 -22.77 -62.37 -3.32
N LYS A 1084 -23.53 -62.74 -4.36
CA LYS A 1084 -23.40 -62.33 -5.76
C LYS A 1084 -24.74 -62.59 -6.46
N ASP A 1085 -24.90 -62.11 -7.69
CA ASP A 1085 -26.01 -62.52 -8.53
C ASP A 1085 -25.91 -64.02 -8.83
N ILE A 1086 -26.96 -64.77 -8.53
CA ILE A 1086 -27.00 -66.23 -8.71
C ILE A 1086 -28.34 -66.63 -9.30
N THR A 1087 -28.30 -67.50 -10.30
CA THR A 1087 -29.47 -68.17 -10.83
C THR A 1087 -29.44 -69.63 -10.41
N TYR A 1088 -30.45 -70.08 -9.65
CA TYR A 1088 -30.66 -71.47 -9.27
C TYR A 1088 -31.62 -72.13 -10.26
N THR A 1089 -31.26 -73.29 -10.81
CA THR A 1089 -32.10 -74.02 -11.77
C THR A 1089 -32.61 -75.33 -11.18
N ALA A 1090 -33.91 -75.58 -11.27
CA ALA A 1090 -34.54 -76.79 -10.74
C ALA A 1090 -34.04 -78.04 -11.48
N LYS A 1091 -33.70 -79.09 -10.72
CA LYS A 1091 -33.37 -80.43 -11.21
C LYS A 1091 -34.56 -81.38 -10.98
N TYR A 1092 -34.74 -82.30 -11.92
CA TYR A 1092 -35.80 -83.30 -11.87
C TYR A 1092 -35.26 -84.71 -12.19
N GLU A 1093 -35.74 -85.72 -11.46
CA GLU A 1093 -35.38 -87.12 -11.59
C GLU A 1093 -36.52 -87.96 -12.19
N LYS A 1094 -36.15 -88.98 -12.97
CA LYS A 1094 -37.08 -89.82 -13.73
C LYS A 1094 -37.64 -90.96 -12.88
N GLY A 1095 -38.97 -91.03 -12.72
CA GLY A 1095 -39.64 -92.15 -12.03
C GLY A 1095 -39.88 -93.37 -12.93
N ASN A 1096 -39.63 -94.59 -12.41
CA ASN A 1096 -39.97 -95.87 -13.05
C ASN A 1096 -41.37 -96.38 -12.64
N VAL A 1097 -42.04 -97.07 -13.58
CA VAL A 1097 -43.35 -97.71 -13.41
C VAL A 1097 -43.21 -99.07 -12.72
N GLY A 1098 -43.95 -99.26 -11.61
CA GLY A 1098 -44.61 -100.53 -11.26
C GLY A 1098 -43.93 -101.47 -10.24
N GLY A 1099 -44.66 -101.78 -9.14
CA GLY A 1099 -44.41 -102.98 -8.32
C GLY A 1099 -44.85 -102.85 -6.85
N VAL A 1100 -46.05 -103.35 -6.54
CA VAL A 1100 -46.74 -103.39 -5.23
C VAL A 1100 -46.09 -104.42 -4.29
N ASP A 1101 -45.88 -104.11 -3.00
CA ASP A 1101 -46.37 -104.94 -1.87
C ASP A 1101 -46.31 -104.22 -0.50
N ASP A 1102 -47.26 -104.59 0.35
CA ASP A 1102 -47.82 -103.89 1.51
C ASP A 1102 -47.12 -104.15 2.87
N THR A 1103 -47.55 -103.38 3.89
CA THR A 1103 -47.64 -103.67 5.35
C THR A 1103 -46.46 -103.41 6.33
N TYR A 1104 -46.50 -102.22 6.94
CA TYR A 1104 -46.78 -101.88 8.37
C TYR A 1104 -46.01 -102.51 9.58
N ILE A 1105 -45.57 -101.60 10.49
CA ILE A 1105 -45.20 -101.62 11.95
C ILE A 1105 -43.83 -102.16 12.45
N SER A 1106 -42.95 -101.33 13.01
CA SER A 1106 -42.90 -100.94 14.46
C SER A 1106 -41.55 -100.38 14.94
N ASP A 1107 -41.64 -99.57 16.00
CA ASP A 1107 -40.60 -98.91 16.79
C ASP A 1107 -39.40 -99.80 17.21
N HIS A 1108 -38.17 -99.25 17.22
CA HIS A 1108 -37.37 -99.10 18.44
C HIS A 1108 -36.01 -98.39 18.23
N ASP A 1109 -35.89 -97.24 18.88
CA ASP A 1109 -34.80 -96.81 19.78
C ASP A 1109 -33.33 -97.15 19.47
N SER A 1110 -32.62 -96.08 19.13
CA SER A 1110 -31.47 -95.54 19.86
C SER A 1110 -31.22 -96.10 21.28
N ASN A 1111 -30.05 -96.74 21.48
CA ASN A 1111 -29.05 -96.42 22.52
C ASN A 1111 -28.15 -97.62 22.87
N LYS A 1112 -26.84 -97.43 22.71
CA LYS A 1112 -25.80 -97.44 23.79
C LYS A 1112 -24.42 -97.51 23.12
N LEU A 1113 -23.59 -96.46 23.19
CA LEU A 1113 -22.77 -96.03 24.35
C LEU A 1113 -21.62 -97.00 24.66
N MET A 1114 -20.37 -96.59 24.37
CA MET A 1114 -19.42 -95.99 25.34
C MET A 1114 -18.06 -95.76 24.65
N THR A 1115 -17.47 -94.55 24.65
CA THR A 1115 -16.51 -93.98 25.65
C THR A 1115 -15.09 -94.57 25.46
N ILE A 1116 -13.95 -93.84 25.40
CA ILE A 1116 -13.17 -93.03 26.38
C ILE A 1116 -11.93 -92.51 25.58
N GLY A 1117 -11.22 -91.38 25.79
CA GLY A 1117 -11.11 -90.35 26.83
C GLY A 1117 -10.13 -89.24 26.38
N LEU A 1118 -10.29 -87.99 26.84
CA LEU A 1118 -9.57 -87.30 27.96
C LEU A 1118 -8.27 -86.58 27.52
N PRO A 1119 -7.76 -85.53 28.23
CA PRO A 1119 -8.40 -84.38 28.93
C PRO A 1119 -7.61 -83.03 28.71
N VAL A 1120 -8.00 -81.82 29.18
CA VAL A 1120 -7.83 -81.24 30.56
C VAL A 1120 -8.28 -79.75 30.64
N LEU A 1121 -9.22 -79.42 31.58
CA LEU A 1121 -9.31 -78.35 32.62
C LEU A 1121 -9.03 -76.85 32.28
N LEU A 1122 -9.62 -75.77 32.87
CA LEU A 1122 -10.31 -75.50 34.15
C LEU A 1122 -10.95 -74.06 34.17
N GLY A 1123 -12.03 -73.83 34.94
CA GLY A 1123 -12.40 -72.52 35.56
C GLY A 1123 -13.62 -71.77 34.96
N ALA A 1124 -14.83 -71.88 35.54
CA ALA A 1124 -15.49 -70.92 36.46
C ALA A 1124 -15.76 -69.51 35.84
N LEU A 1125 -16.97 -68.92 35.85
CA LEU A 1125 -17.84 -68.65 36.99
C LEU A 1125 -19.22 -68.13 36.50
N THR A 1126 -20.25 -68.36 37.30
CA THR A 1126 -21.69 -67.99 37.17
C THR A 1126 -22.00 -66.52 37.52
N LEU A 1127 -23.09 -65.94 36.99
CA LEU A 1127 -24.24 -65.31 37.70
C LEU A 1127 -25.00 -64.27 36.85
N GLY A 1128 -26.33 -64.21 37.04
CA GLY A 1128 -27.22 -63.16 36.55
C GLY A 1128 -27.24 -61.89 37.42
N ILE A 1129 -28.26 -61.05 37.20
CA ILE A 1129 -28.72 -59.79 37.86
C ILE A 1129 -28.87 -58.71 36.74
N GLY A 1130 -29.99 -58.04 36.51
CA GLY A 1130 -31.17 -57.86 37.35
C GLY A 1130 -31.07 -56.66 38.28
N ALA A 1131 -30.85 -55.45 37.73
CA ALA A 1131 -31.36 -54.17 38.22
C ALA A 1131 -30.98 -53.66 39.64
N PHE A 1132 -31.15 -52.34 39.79
CA PHE A 1132 -31.30 -51.58 41.05
C PHE A 1132 -29.99 -51.32 41.88
N VAL A 1133 -29.69 -50.12 42.41
CA VAL A 1133 -30.43 -48.85 42.42
C VAL A 1133 -29.64 -47.69 43.08
N PHE A 1134 -30.04 -46.46 42.70
CA PHE A 1134 -30.18 -45.23 43.50
C PHE A 1134 -29.10 -44.15 43.64
N PHE A 1135 -29.62 -42.94 43.37
CA PHE A 1135 -29.38 -41.61 43.94
C PHE A 1135 -28.02 -40.96 43.63
N ARG A 1136 -27.94 -39.72 43.14
CA ARG A 1136 -28.74 -38.50 43.43
C ARG A 1136 -28.63 -37.58 42.21
N VAL A 1137 -29.70 -37.06 41.61
CA VAL A 1137 -30.58 -35.96 42.07
C VAL A 1137 -29.83 -34.81 42.76
N ARG A 1138 -29.57 -33.75 41.98
CA ARG A 1138 -29.97 -32.35 42.24
C ARG A 1138 -29.74 -31.58 40.92
N LYS A 1139 -30.72 -31.33 40.07
CA LYS A 1139 -32.01 -30.61 40.20
C LYS A 1139 -31.81 -29.12 40.49
N LYS A 1140 -32.46 -28.33 39.60
CA LYS A 1140 -32.87 -26.92 39.69
C LYS A 1140 -31.77 -25.93 39.28
N LYS A 1141 -32.01 -24.94 38.43
CA LYS A 1141 -33.21 -24.28 37.86
C LYS A 1141 -32.63 -23.37 36.74
N GLY A 1142 -33.26 -23.07 35.62
CA GLY A 1142 -34.61 -23.36 35.16
C GLY A 1142 -34.88 -22.59 33.86
N LYS A 1143 -35.93 -23.04 33.16
CA LYS A 1143 -36.86 -22.29 32.31
C LYS A 1143 -36.30 -21.31 31.24
N ASN A 1144 -36.41 -21.77 29.99
CA ASN A 1144 -37.01 -21.06 28.84
C ASN A 1144 -38.17 -20.12 29.22
N PRO A 1145 -38.72 -19.34 28.27
CA PRO A 1145 -38.19 -18.27 27.43
C PRO A 1145 -39.05 -16.99 27.72
N PRO A 1146 -39.02 -15.90 26.93
CA PRO A 1146 -39.97 -15.86 25.81
C PRO A 1146 -39.60 -14.92 24.63
N ARG A 1147 -40.22 -15.24 23.48
CA ARG A 1147 -40.89 -14.34 22.51
C ARG A 1147 -40.08 -13.22 21.85
N ALA A 1148 -39.96 -13.29 20.52
CA ALA A 1148 -40.91 -12.73 19.53
C ALA A 1148 -40.58 -11.24 19.28
N ASP A 1149 -40.62 -10.71 18.07
CA ASP A 1149 -41.51 -11.05 16.97
C ASP A 1149 -40.88 -10.67 15.63
N LYS A 1150 -41.48 -11.21 14.59
CA LYS A 1150 -41.23 -10.94 13.17
C LYS A 1150 -41.43 -9.47 12.82
N SER A 1151 -40.49 -8.92 12.05
CA SER A 1151 -40.73 -8.04 10.89
C SER A 1151 -39.53 -8.07 9.98
#